data_AF-A0A3D2XAK8-F1
#
_entry.id   AF-A0A3D2XAK8-F1
#
_cell.length_a   1.000
_cell.length_b   1.000
_cell.length_c   1.000
_cell.angle_alpha   90.00
_cell.angle_beta   90.00
_cell.angle_gamma   90.00
#
_symmetry.space_group_name_H-M   'P 1'
#
loop_
_entity.id
_entity.type
_entity.pdbx_description
1 polymer ?
#
loop_
_entity_poly.entity_id
_entity_poly.type
_entity_poly.pdbx_seq_one_letter_code
_entity_poly.pdbx_strand_id
1 'polypeptide(L)'
;MMSKKTVIIGGVAGGATAAARLRRRDEEMEIVVFEKGGEISYANCGLPYYIGDVIKSRDALLLQTPAGMKAKFNIDVRVQSEVVKIDPIEKKVTVKKAGEVDTYEESYDTLIIATGSTPIRPSITGIDSPNVFTLWNVPDTDAIKDYLNKEKPKSVAVIGGGFIGIEMAENLHAAGLLVTMIEMQNQVMPTLDYEMAQLLHEQIRNQGVELILSDGVKALEHGEETKILLNSGKSCTVDMVILSIGIRPNSKLAKEANLVLNERGGIIVNEYLQTSDPSIYAVGDVIEVENPILSNKTMIPLAGPANKQARIAADNIAGDNLKYQGTMGTSVAKVFDLTSASVGVNERMLTQLGKKKDIDYHTALINQKSHAGYYPGATTLALKLIFDTMGQIYGGQIVGVEGADKRIDTLATVMKLGGKVHDLTELELAYAPPFSSAKDPVNMLGFTAENILNGLVSFIEPKELDEILADETQSKDYIVLDVTEEVERMVYQLPNSYHIPLGKLRQRLNELDKSKIIVPYCSIGVRSYNAARILKQHGFDKVRVLSGGTSFYKSVHHEEYLKGYEMMGEDMKSEDRLLKGDEKVMAAETPVAKMQVKETVIESPVEESMKESATELPVKEIAILDCCGMQCPGPILKVNETLSKCEDGDVIKVTATDMGFARDVEAWCKRTGNTLVKAEPGKKENTVYIKKGNDSCPILNSVIPTTLPQGKTIIVFSGDLDKVLASFIIANGARALGRPVTMFFTFWGLNALRKPEKVKVKKPFMDRMFGAMMPRGSKKLKLSKLNMGGMGTKMMQKVMKDKNVNSVEELMMQAMKSGIKLVACTMSMDVMGITKEELLDGVELAGVATYLGDAEESNVNLFI
;
A
#
# COMPACT_ATOMS: atom_id res chain seq x y z
N MET A 1 6.22 -57.66 4.35
CA MET A 1 5.85 -57.34 2.95
C MET A 1 7.09 -56.77 2.27
N MET A 2 7.12 -56.60 0.94
CA MET A 2 8.12 -55.70 0.35
C MET A 2 7.79 -54.27 0.78
N SER A 3 8.81 -53.45 1.04
CA SER A 3 8.62 -52.01 1.21
C SER A 3 8.14 -51.43 -0.13
N LYS A 4 7.19 -50.50 -0.08
CA LYS A 4 6.77 -49.74 -1.25
C LYS A 4 7.74 -48.60 -1.51
N LYS A 5 8.06 -48.33 -2.78
CA LYS A 5 8.90 -47.21 -3.19
C LYS A 5 8.08 -46.11 -3.87
N THR A 6 8.07 -44.92 -3.27
CA THR A 6 7.47 -43.72 -3.88
C THR A 6 8.56 -42.75 -4.34
N VAL A 7 8.56 -42.44 -5.63
CA VAL A 7 9.43 -41.41 -6.23
C VAL A 7 8.65 -40.12 -6.45
N ILE A 8 9.28 -38.98 -6.21
CA ILE A 8 8.66 -37.64 -6.27
C ILE A 8 9.55 -36.71 -7.10
N ILE A 9 8.97 -36.04 -8.10
CA ILE A 9 9.68 -35.11 -8.99
C ILE A 9 9.29 -33.68 -8.63
N GLY A 10 10.24 -32.91 -8.10
CA GLY A 10 10.06 -31.55 -7.57
C GLY A 10 10.03 -31.53 -6.04
N GLY A 11 10.94 -30.78 -5.41
CA GLY A 11 11.19 -30.74 -3.96
C GLY A 11 10.60 -29.52 -3.24
N VAL A 12 9.68 -28.79 -3.87
CA VAL A 12 9.06 -27.56 -3.33
C VAL A 12 7.61 -27.85 -2.88
N ALA A 13 6.68 -26.89 -3.00
CA ALA A 13 5.37 -26.88 -2.31
C ALA A 13 4.51 -28.15 -2.51
N GLY A 14 4.56 -28.78 -3.68
CA GLY A 14 3.89 -30.06 -3.93
C GLY A 14 4.66 -31.23 -3.30
N GLY A 15 5.81 -31.57 -3.87
CA GLY A 15 6.51 -32.81 -3.53
C GLY A 15 7.03 -32.89 -2.10
N ALA A 16 7.50 -31.79 -1.49
CA ALA A 16 7.96 -31.82 -0.10
C ALA A 16 6.80 -32.11 0.88
N THR A 17 5.62 -31.53 0.63
CA THR A 17 4.41 -31.76 1.44
C THR A 17 3.87 -33.18 1.25
N ALA A 18 3.95 -33.74 0.04
CA ALA A 18 3.62 -35.13 -0.21
C ALA A 18 4.59 -36.08 0.50
N ALA A 19 5.90 -35.90 0.32
CA ALA A 19 6.95 -36.72 0.94
C ALA A 19 6.84 -36.74 2.47
N ALA A 20 6.70 -35.57 3.09
CA ALA A 20 6.55 -35.46 4.53
C ALA A 20 5.21 -36.04 5.04
N ARG A 21 4.16 -36.08 4.22
CA ARG A 21 2.89 -36.75 4.58
C ARG A 21 3.01 -38.27 4.45
N LEU A 22 3.64 -38.80 3.40
CA LEU A 22 3.86 -40.23 3.19
C LEU A 22 4.63 -40.86 4.37
N ARG A 23 5.72 -40.24 4.83
CA ARG A 23 6.44 -40.70 6.04
C ARG A 23 5.53 -40.82 7.27
N ARG A 24 4.64 -39.83 7.48
CA ARG A 24 3.66 -39.83 8.57
C ARG A 24 2.45 -40.76 8.31
N ARG A 25 2.54 -41.66 7.33
CA ARG A 25 1.56 -42.70 7.01
C ARG A 25 2.18 -44.10 6.97
N ASP A 26 3.44 -44.20 6.55
CA ASP A 26 4.18 -45.45 6.42
C ASP A 26 5.67 -45.19 6.74
N GLU A 27 6.19 -45.88 7.76
CA GLU A 27 7.60 -45.80 8.18
C GLU A 27 8.50 -46.82 7.44
N GLU A 28 7.93 -47.85 6.81
CA GLU A 28 8.71 -48.83 6.03
C GLU A 28 8.86 -48.38 4.57
N MET A 29 8.01 -47.48 4.07
CA MET A 29 8.05 -46.94 2.71
C MET A 29 9.40 -46.28 2.38
N GLU A 30 9.98 -46.62 1.23
CA GLU A 30 11.10 -45.87 0.64
C GLU A 30 10.54 -44.63 -0.08
N ILE A 31 11.07 -43.45 0.25
CA ILE A 31 10.62 -42.16 -0.30
C ILE A 31 11.84 -41.42 -0.85
N VAL A 32 11.85 -41.23 -2.17
CA VAL A 32 12.93 -40.53 -2.90
C VAL A 32 12.36 -39.26 -3.55
N VAL A 33 12.96 -38.10 -3.26
CA VAL A 33 12.59 -36.81 -3.85
C VAL A 33 13.72 -36.31 -4.73
N PHE A 34 13.43 -36.08 -6.01
CA PHE A 34 14.32 -35.46 -6.98
C PHE A 34 14.02 -33.97 -7.11
N GLU A 35 15.05 -33.14 -6.99
CA GLU A 35 14.99 -31.70 -7.26
C GLU A 35 16.12 -31.31 -8.20
N LYS A 36 15.81 -30.51 -9.23
CA LYS A 36 16.77 -30.00 -10.22
C LYS A 36 17.60 -28.85 -9.66
N GLY A 37 17.00 -28.00 -8.81
CA GLY A 37 17.69 -26.92 -8.11
C GLY A 37 18.67 -27.39 -7.04
N GLY A 38 19.41 -26.46 -6.43
CA GLY A 38 20.22 -26.74 -5.24
C GLY A 38 19.39 -26.81 -3.95
N GLU A 39 18.28 -26.09 -3.91
CA GLU A 39 17.43 -25.88 -2.74
C GLU A 39 16.07 -26.60 -2.85
N ILE A 40 15.59 -27.12 -1.73
CA ILE A 40 14.24 -27.68 -1.56
C ILE A 40 13.40 -26.81 -0.61
N SER A 41 12.07 -26.96 -0.68
CA SER A 41 11.14 -26.36 0.29
C SER A 41 11.33 -24.85 0.50
N TYR A 42 11.78 -24.12 -0.51
CA TYR A 42 12.00 -22.68 -0.41
C TYR A 42 10.69 -21.90 -0.54
N ALA A 43 10.67 -20.68 -0.01
CA ALA A 43 9.50 -19.82 0.01
C ALA A 43 9.38 -18.98 -1.28
N ASN A 44 8.80 -19.56 -2.35
CA ASN A 44 8.57 -18.86 -3.63
C ASN A 44 7.89 -17.49 -3.46
N CYS A 45 6.90 -17.40 -2.57
CA CYS A 45 6.17 -16.16 -2.27
C CYS A 45 7.01 -15.13 -1.48
N GLY A 46 8.18 -15.51 -0.97
CA GLY A 46 9.11 -14.60 -0.28
C GLY A 46 10.15 -13.96 -1.20
N LEU A 47 10.28 -14.43 -2.45
CA LEU A 47 11.36 -14.00 -3.35
C LEU A 47 11.32 -12.50 -3.70
N PRO A 48 10.16 -11.88 -4.05
CA PRO A 48 10.10 -10.43 -4.28
C PRO A 48 10.49 -9.63 -3.02
N TYR A 49 10.03 -10.09 -1.85
CA TYR A 49 10.28 -9.42 -0.57
C TYR A 49 11.75 -9.51 -0.10
N TYR A 50 12.52 -10.50 -0.57
CA TYR A 50 13.98 -10.52 -0.39
C TYR A 50 14.71 -9.60 -1.39
N ILE A 51 14.20 -9.48 -2.62
CA ILE A 51 14.72 -8.51 -3.61
C ILE A 51 14.56 -7.07 -3.08
N GLY A 52 13.43 -6.73 -2.45
CA GLY A 52 13.17 -5.43 -1.82
C GLY A 52 13.67 -5.23 -0.37
N ASP A 53 14.49 -6.13 0.18
CA ASP A 53 15.03 -6.09 1.56
C ASP A 53 14.00 -6.02 2.71
N VAL A 54 12.73 -6.33 2.41
CA VAL A 54 11.67 -6.56 3.41
C VAL A 54 11.99 -7.84 4.20
N ILE A 55 12.43 -8.90 3.49
CA ILE A 55 13.08 -10.08 4.06
C ILE A 55 14.59 -9.88 3.93
N LYS A 56 15.31 -9.77 5.04
CA LYS A 56 16.74 -9.37 5.06
C LYS A 56 17.74 -10.53 4.98
N SER A 57 17.29 -11.77 4.85
CA SER A 57 18.15 -12.95 4.87
C SER A 57 17.67 -13.97 3.86
N ARG A 58 18.58 -14.41 2.99
CA ARG A 58 18.35 -15.50 2.03
C ARG A 58 17.95 -16.80 2.74
N ASP A 59 18.56 -17.09 3.89
CA ASP A 59 18.31 -18.31 4.66
C ASP A 59 16.89 -18.38 5.23
N ALA A 60 16.23 -17.22 5.46
CA ALA A 60 14.83 -17.17 5.87
C ALA A 60 13.87 -17.69 4.78
N LEU A 61 14.32 -17.76 3.52
CA LEU A 61 13.58 -18.37 2.42
C LEU A 61 13.71 -19.91 2.40
N LEU A 62 14.70 -20.50 3.09
CA LEU A 62 15.08 -21.91 2.97
C LEU A 62 14.51 -22.75 4.12
N LEU A 63 13.26 -23.20 3.98
CA LEU A 63 12.50 -23.74 5.11
C LEU A 63 12.96 -25.14 5.58
N GLN A 64 13.58 -25.95 4.71
CA GLN A 64 14.22 -27.23 5.06
C GLN A 64 15.46 -27.48 4.19
N THR A 65 16.34 -28.40 4.62
CA THR A 65 17.48 -28.90 3.84
C THR A 65 17.36 -30.41 3.61
N PRO A 66 18.06 -31.00 2.62
CA PRO A 66 18.07 -32.46 2.39
C PRO A 66 18.45 -33.25 3.66
N ALA A 67 19.48 -32.81 4.39
CA ALA A 67 19.88 -33.40 5.66
C ALA A 67 18.79 -33.27 6.74
N GLY A 68 18.11 -32.11 6.81
CA GLY A 68 16.98 -31.90 7.72
C GLY A 68 15.78 -32.81 7.41
N MET A 69 15.48 -33.03 6.13
CA MET A 69 14.44 -33.97 5.68
C MET A 69 14.80 -35.42 6.01
N LYS A 70 16.06 -35.83 5.78
CA LYS A 70 16.52 -37.17 6.12
C LYS A 70 16.50 -37.42 7.63
N ALA A 71 16.94 -36.45 8.44
CA ALA A 71 16.98 -36.58 9.90
C ALA A 71 15.59 -36.57 10.57
N LYS A 72 14.63 -35.79 10.05
CA LYS A 72 13.28 -35.67 10.62
C LYS A 72 12.27 -36.68 10.07
N PHE A 73 12.47 -37.13 8.83
CA PHE A 73 11.46 -37.88 8.08
C PHE A 73 12.04 -39.07 7.29
N ASN A 74 13.31 -39.43 7.44
CA ASN A 74 13.97 -40.53 6.71
C ASN A 74 13.85 -40.47 5.15
N ILE A 75 13.43 -39.34 4.58
CA ILE A 75 13.27 -39.15 3.13
C ILE A 75 14.66 -39.01 2.50
N ASP A 76 14.91 -39.74 1.42
CA ASP A 76 16.06 -39.49 0.54
C ASP A 76 15.75 -38.29 -0.37
N VAL A 77 16.58 -37.25 -0.32
CA VAL A 77 16.39 -36.01 -1.08
C VAL A 77 17.63 -35.75 -1.91
N ARG A 78 17.48 -35.85 -3.23
CA ARG A 78 18.55 -35.69 -4.22
C ARG A 78 18.33 -34.39 -4.97
N VAL A 79 18.99 -33.34 -4.50
CA VAL A 79 19.10 -32.04 -5.18
C VAL A 79 20.05 -32.15 -6.39
N GLN A 80 20.06 -31.12 -7.24
CA GLN A 80 20.86 -31.07 -8.47
C GLN A 80 20.67 -32.32 -9.36
N SER A 81 19.47 -32.92 -9.33
CA SER A 81 19.16 -34.20 -9.96
C SER A 81 17.86 -34.08 -10.76
N GLU A 82 18.01 -33.86 -12.07
CA GLU A 82 16.89 -33.72 -13.00
C GLU A 82 16.41 -35.09 -13.49
N VAL A 83 15.13 -35.39 -13.29
CA VAL A 83 14.49 -36.49 -14.02
C VAL A 83 14.34 -36.07 -15.48
N VAL A 84 14.90 -36.85 -16.41
CA VAL A 84 14.94 -36.55 -17.85
C VAL A 84 14.03 -37.47 -18.69
N LYS A 85 13.58 -38.59 -18.13
CA LYS A 85 12.60 -39.51 -18.73
C LYS A 85 11.79 -40.19 -17.62
N ILE A 86 10.52 -40.47 -17.86
CA ILE A 86 9.71 -41.43 -17.09
C ILE A 86 9.41 -42.62 -18.03
N ASP A 87 9.50 -43.83 -17.52
CA ASP A 87 9.04 -45.06 -18.19
C ASP A 87 7.92 -45.70 -17.36
N PRO A 88 6.64 -45.56 -17.76
CA PRO A 88 5.51 -46.14 -17.02
C PRO A 88 5.43 -47.67 -17.09
N ILE A 89 5.98 -48.29 -18.15
CA ILE A 89 5.87 -49.74 -18.39
C ILE A 89 6.85 -50.47 -17.47
N GLU A 90 8.11 -50.05 -17.47
CA GLU A 90 9.15 -50.59 -16.59
C GLU A 90 9.07 -50.03 -15.15
N LYS A 91 8.21 -49.03 -14.91
CA LYS A 91 8.10 -48.23 -13.69
C LYS A 91 9.44 -47.68 -13.19
N LYS A 92 10.10 -46.90 -14.05
CA LYS A 92 11.37 -46.24 -13.76
C LYS A 92 11.38 -44.77 -14.13
N VAL A 93 12.27 -44.01 -13.52
CA VAL A 93 12.68 -42.69 -13.99
C VAL A 93 14.16 -42.70 -14.34
N THR A 94 14.53 -42.02 -15.43
CA THR A 94 15.94 -41.78 -15.78
C THR A 94 16.36 -40.44 -15.20
N VAL A 95 17.43 -40.42 -14.42
CA VAL A 95 17.92 -39.26 -13.67
C VAL A 95 19.27 -38.82 -14.21
N LYS A 96 19.42 -37.51 -14.42
CA LYS A 96 20.68 -36.84 -14.72
C LYS A 96 21.07 -35.93 -13.56
N LYS A 97 22.28 -36.11 -13.02
CA LYS A 97 22.84 -35.25 -11.98
C LYS A 97 23.65 -34.11 -12.60
N ALA A 98 23.62 -32.93 -11.98
CA ALA A 98 24.35 -31.76 -12.48
C ALA A 98 25.87 -32.00 -12.49
N GLY A 99 26.53 -31.58 -13.57
CA GLY A 99 27.97 -31.81 -13.79
C GLY A 99 28.33 -33.21 -14.29
N GLU A 100 27.42 -34.18 -14.22
CA GLU A 100 27.65 -35.55 -14.71
C GLU A 100 27.16 -35.71 -16.15
N VAL A 101 27.86 -36.54 -16.95
CA VAL A 101 27.50 -36.83 -18.35
C VAL A 101 26.44 -37.93 -18.41
N ASP A 102 26.69 -39.00 -17.67
CA ASP A 102 25.88 -40.22 -17.61
C ASP A 102 24.55 -40.01 -16.85
N THR A 103 23.64 -40.97 -17.05
CA THR A 103 22.34 -41.02 -16.38
C THR A 103 22.11 -42.38 -15.76
N TYR A 104 21.42 -42.44 -14.63
CA TYR A 104 21.03 -43.71 -13.98
C TYR A 104 19.50 -43.88 -13.96
N GLU A 105 19.05 -45.12 -13.71
CA GLU A 105 17.64 -45.44 -13.53
C GLU A 105 17.29 -45.56 -12.04
N GLU A 106 16.12 -45.07 -11.65
CA GLU A 106 15.53 -45.27 -10.32
C GLU A 106 14.12 -45.86 -10.48
N SER A 107 13.81 -46.95 -9.77
CA SER A 107 12.50 -47.63 -9.86
C SER A 107 11.46 -47.03 -8.91
N TYR A 108 10.18 -47.27 -9.19
CA TYR A 108 9.08 -46.89 -8.29
C TYR A 108 7.92 -47.90 -8.30
N ASP A 109 7.22 -48.03 -7.17
CA ASP A 109 5.86 -48.59 -7.16
C ASP A 109 4.84 -47.52 -7.55
N THR A 110 5.11 -46.27 -7.17
CA THR A 110 4.26 -45.09 -7.36
C THR A 110 5.09 -43.84 -7.59
N LEU A 111 4.64 -42.96 -8.49
CA LEU A 111 5.31 -41.71 -8.86
C LEU A 111 4.43 -40.50 -8.54
N ILE A 112 5.03 -39.38 -8.10
CA ILE A 112 4.34 -38.08 -7.97
C ILE A 112 5.06 -37.04 -8.84
N ILE A 113 4.35 -36.47 -9.81
CA ILE A 113 4.82 -35.33 -10.63
C ILE A 113 4.39 -34.03 -9.95
N ALA A 114 5.34 -33.31 -9.36
CA ALA A 114 5.15 -32.01 -8.70
C ALA A 114 6.05 -30.92 -9.30
N THR A 115 6.30 -31.00 -10.61
CA THR A 115 7.25 -30.15 -11.37
C THR A 115 6.83 -28.69 -11.51
N GLY A 116 5.60 -28.34 -11.13
CA GLY A 116 5.08 -26.97 -11.14
C GLY A 116 5.03 -26.35 -12.55
N SER A 117 5.51 -25.12 -12.67
CA SER A 117 5.50 -24.32 -13.90
C SER A 117 6.78 -23.52 -14.09
N THR A 118 6.91 -22.81 -15.21
CA THR A 118 8.03 -21.90 -15.54
C THR A 118 7.47 -20.60 -16.14
N PRO A 119 8.08 -19.41 -15.89
CA PRO A 119 7.69 -18.15 -16.53
C PRO A 119 7.68 -18.23 -18.07
N ILE A 120 6.72 -17.54 -18.69
CA ILE A 120 6.65 -17.41 -20.14
C ILE A 120 7.65 -16.35 -20.60
N ARG A 121 8.68 -16.77 -21.34
CA ARG A 121 9.46 -15.87 -22.21
C ARG A 121 8.78 -15.84 -23.60
N PRO A 122 8.21 -14.69 -24.04
CA PRO A 122 7.63 -14.53 -25.36
C PRO A 122 8.72 -14.29 -26.43
N SER A 123 8.41 -14.55 -27.70
CA SER A 123 9.33 -14.34 -28.83
C SER A 123 9.44 -12.86 -29.23
N ILE A 124 10.01 -12.03 -28.36
CA ILE A 124 10.24 -10.60 -28.58
C ILE A 124 11.71 -10.36 -28.94
N THR A 125 11.99 -9.56 -29.97
CA THR A 125 13.36 -9.18 -30.33
C THR A 125 14.07 -8.49 -29.16
N GLY A 126 15.26 -8.98 -28.80
CA GLY A 126 16.09 -8.47 -27.69
C GLY A 126 15.90 -9.18 -26.34
N ILE A 127 14.89 -10.03 -26.18
CA ILE A 127 14.50 -10.58 -24.86
C ILE A 127 15.58 -11.41 -24.13
N ASP A 128 16.58 -11.92 -24.85
CA ASP A 128 17.68 -12.71 -24.30
C ASP A 128 18.92 -11.84 -23.99
N SER A 129 18.69 -10.70 -23.32
CA SER A 129 19.73 -9.79 -22.81
C SER A 129 20.02 -10.02 -21.31
N PRO A 130 21.26 -9.86 -20.82
CA PRO A 130 21.63 -10.12 -19.42
C PRO A 130 20.93 -9.24 -18.37
N ASN A 131 20.31 -8.13 -18.77
CA ASN A 131 19.50 -7.27 -17.88
C ASN A 131 17.99 -7.59 -17.92
N VAL A 132 17.57 -8.65 -18.62
CA VAL A 132 16.16 -9.06 -18.79
C VAL A 132 15.87 -10.32 -17.96
N PHE A 133 15.27 -10.10 -16.79
CA PHE A 133 15.06 -11.13 -15.78
C PHE A 133 13.63 -11.69 -15.77
N THR A 134 13.52 -12.91 -15.26
CA THR A 134 12.28 -13.61 -14.92
C THR A 134 12.42 -14.08 -13.48
N LEU A 135 11.35 -14.06 -12.68
CA LEU A 135 11.40 -14.52 -11.28
C LEU A 135 10.55 -15.78 -11.06
N TRP A 136 11.16 -16.84 -10.54
CA TRP A 136 10.48 -18.08 -10.16
C TRP A 136 11.17 -18.87 -9.04
N ASN A 137 12.51 -18.91 -9.05
CA ASN A 137 13.34 -19.74 -8.17
C ASN A 137 14.44 -18.93 -7.46
N VAL A 138 15.16 -19.56 -6.53
CA VAL A 138 16.21 -18.88 -5.74
C VAL A 138 17.37 -18.38 -6.62
N PRO A 139 17.96 -19.17 -7.55
CA PRO A 139 18.92 -18.65 -8.54
C PRO A 139 18.45 -17.42 -9.34
N ASP A 140 17.19 -17.34 -9.78
CA ASP A 140 16.64 -16.14 -10.44
C ASP A 140 16.71 -14.92 -9.51
N THR A 141 16.40 -15.15 -8.23
CA THR A 141 16.33 -14.14 -7.17
C THR A 141 17.72 -13.63 -6.82
N ASP A 142 18.70 -14.53 -6.71
CA ASP A 142 20.11 -14.21 -6.50
C ASP A 142 20.67 -13.42 -7.69
N ALA A 143 20.36 -13.83 -8.93
CA ALA A 143 20.79 -13.10 -10.13
C ALA A 143 20.26 -11.66 -10.19
N ILE A 144 18.98 -11.46 -9.83
CA ILE A 144 18.39 -10.13 -9.68
C ILE A 144 19.11 -9.33 -8.58
N LYS A 145 19.31 -9.92 -7.39
CA LYS A 145 19.95 -9.23 -6.26
C LYS A 145 21.41 -8.86 -6.56
N ASP A 146 22.14 -9.75 -7.25
CA ASP A 146 23.50 -9.49 -7.72
C ASP A 146 23.54 -8.33 -8.72
N TYR A 147 22.60 -8.27 -9.67
CA TYR A 147 22.52 -7.17 -10.64
C TYR A 147 22.24 -5.82 -9.95
N LEU A 148 21.29 -5.79 -9.00
CA LEU A 148 21.00 -4.61 -8.18
C LEU A 148 22.23 -4.14 -7.39
N ASN A 149 23.02 -5.06 -6.82
CA ASN A 149 24.21 -4.74 -6.03
C ASN A 149 25.41 -4.27 -6.87
N LYS A 150 25.61 -4.86 -8.05
CA LYS A 150 26.78 -4.64 -8.92
C LYS A 150 26.59 -3.43 -9.83
N GLU A 151 25.55 -3.46 -10.67
CA GLU A 151 25.33 -2.47 -11.72
C GLU A 151 24.59 -1.24 -11.20
N LYS A 152 23.85 -1.38 -10.08
CA LYS A 152 23.09 -0.30 -9.41
C LYS A 152 22.14 0.46 -10.36
N PRO A 153 21.24 -0.26 -11.05
CA PRO A 153 20.22 0.34 -11.90
C PRO A 153 19.38 1.36 -11.13
N LYS A 154 18.99 2.45 -11.80
CA LYS A 154 18.14 3.52 -11.26
C LYS A 154 16.69 3.35 -11.70
N SER A 155 16.45 2.59 -12.75
CA SER A 155 15.19 2.47 -13.46
C SER A 155 14.92 1.02 -13.89
N VAL A 156 13.65 0.63 -13.87
CA VAL A 156 13.23 -0.74 -14.22
C VAL A 156 11.85 -0.77 -14.86
N ALA A 157 11.71 -1.55 -15.92
CA ALA A 157 10.41 -1.86 -16.49
C ALA A 157 9.90 -3.21 -15.96
N VAL A 158 8.64 -3.26 -15.52
CA VAL A 158 7.97 -4.50 -15.11
C VAL A 158 6.86 -4.81 -16.12
N ILE A 159 7.02 -5.88 -16.88
CA ILE A 159 6.14 -6.26 -17.98
C ILE A 159 5.16 -7.34 -17.49
N GLY A 160 3.88 -6.99 -17.39
CA GLY A 160 2.78 -7.82 -16.89
C GLY A 160 2.33 -7.44 -15.47
N GLY A 161 1.11 -6.91 -15.35
CA GLY A 161 0.48 -6.45 -14.11
C GLY A 161 -0.22 -7.54 -13.29
N GLY A 162 0.30 -8.77 -13.30
CA GLY A 162 -0.16 -9.86 -12.44
C GLY A 162 0.41 -9.77 -11.02
N PHE A 163 0.08 -10.75 -10.16
CA PHE A 163 0.57 -10.83 -8.77
C PHE A 163 2.07 -10.55 -8.64
N ILE A 164 2.90 -11.39 -9.27
CA ILE A 164 4.38 -11.30 -9.21
C ILE A 164 4.87 -9.95 -9.78
N GLY A 165 4.19 -9.41 -10.80
CA GLY A 165 4.54 -8.12 -11.39
C GLY A 165 4.31 -6.95 -10.44
N ILE A 166 3.16 -6.92 -9.77
CA ILE A 166 2.87 -5.89 -8.76
C ILE A 166 3.79 -6.05 -7.54
N GLU A 167 4.03 -7.28 -7.07
CA GLU A 167 4.98 -7.54 -5.98
C GLU A 167 6.40 -7.11 -6.33
N MET A 168 6.85 -7.32 -7.58
CA MET A 168 8.15 -6.85 -8.05
C MET A 168 8.20 -5.34 -8.23
N ALA A 169 7.14 -4.71 -8.74
CA ALA A 169 7.05 -3.26 -8.84
C ALA A 169 7.10 -2.59 -7.47
N GLU A 170 6.38 -3.12 -6.47
CA GLU A 170 6.45 -2.65 -5.09
C GLU A 170 7.86 -2.79 -4.50
N ASN A 171 8.47 -3.98 -4.61
CA ASN A 171 9.76 -4.24 -3.97
C ASN A 171 10.93 -3.52 -4.65
N LEU A 172 10.89 -3.30 -5.96
CA LEU A 172 11.90 -2.51 -6.68
C LEU A 172 11.73 -1.01 -6.45
N HIS A 173 10.49 -0.52 -6.33
CA HIS A 173 10.22 0.85 -5.86
C HIS A 173 10.73 1.05 -4.43
N ALA A 174 10.50 0.09 -3.52
CA ALA A 174 11.01 0.13 -2.16
C ALA A 174 12.56 0.08 -2.08
N ALA A 175 13.21 -0.56 -3.05
CA ALA A 175 14.67 -0.52 -3.25
C ALA A 175 15.18 0.81 -3.85
N GLY A 176 14.28 1.74 -4.21
CA GLY A 176 14.61 3.10 -4.66
C GLY A 176 14.68 3.28 -6.18
N LEU A 177 14.24 2.31 -6.98
CA LEU A 177 14.22 2.42 -8.44
C LEU A 177 12.99 3.20 -8.94
N LEU A 178 13.16 3.92 -10.04
CA LEU A 178 12.05 4.41 -10.86
C LEU A 178 11.42 3.22 -11.59
N VAL A 179 10.13 2.98 -11.40
CA VAL A 179 9.44 1.82 -11.95
C VAL A 179 8.43 2.26 -13.02
N THR A 180 8.53 1.64 -14.20
CA THR A 180 7.49 1.70 -15.25
C THR A 180 6.85 0.32 -15.38
N MET A 181 5.58 0.18 -15.01
CA MET A 181 4.83 -1.06 -15.17
C MET A 181 4.00 -1.02 -16.47
N ILE A 182 4.10 -2.09 -17.26
CA ILE A 182 3.56 -2.18 -18.62
C ILE A 182 2.64 -3.41 -18.72
N GLU A 183 1.36 -3.18 -18.99
CA GLU A 183 0.34 -4.24 -19.12
C GLU A 183 -0.48 -4.05 -20.42
N MET A 184 -0.67 -5.16 -21.12
CA MET A 184 -1.38 -5.23 -22.40
C MET A 184 -2.91 -5.20 -22.22
N GLN A 185 -3.41 -5.61 -21.06
CA GLN A 185 -4.80 -5.39 -20.65
C GLN A 185 -5.04 -3.94 -20.22
N ASN A 186 -6.31 -3.53 -20.20
CA ASN A 186 -6.74 -2.24 -19.65
C ASN A 186 -6.75 -2.19 -18.11
N GLN A 187 -6.26 -3.22 -17.42
CA GLN A 187 -6.18 -3.28 -15.96
C GLN A 187 -5.03 -4.16 -15.48
N VAL A 188 -4.50 -3.82 -14.30
CA VAL A 188 -3.70 -4.75 -13.49
C VAL A 188 -4.61 -5.78 -12.79
N MET A 189 -3.99 -6.74 -12.11
CA MET A 189 -4.63 -7.76 -11.26
C MET A 189 -5.87 -8.42 -11.91
N PRO A 190 -5.68 -9.30 -12.93
CA PRO A 190 -6.79 -9.82 -13.73
C PRO A 190 -7.83 -10.68 -12.99
N THR A 191 -7.66 -10.99 -11.70
CA THR A 191 -8.68 -11.65 -10.86
C THR A 191 -9.77 -10.68 -10.38
N LEU A 192 -9.49 -9.37 -10.33
CA LEU A 192 -10.48 -8.33 -10.11
C LEU A 192 -11.22 -7.99 -11.41
N ASP A 193 -12.41 -7.43 -11.29
CA ASP A 193 -13.06 -6.69 -12.37
C ASP A 193 -12.50 -5.26 -12.50
N TYR A 194 -12.79 -4.60 -13.61
CA TYR A 194 -12.14 -3.37 -14.05
C TYR A 194 -12.29 -2.21 -13.05
N GLU A 195 -13.47 -2.02 -12.48
CA GLU A 195 -13.77 -0.94 -11.54
C GLU A 195 -13.09 -1.15 -10.17
N MET A 196 -13.00 -2.40 -9.70
CA MET A 196 -12.23 -2.74 -8.49
C MET A 196 -10.71 -2.56 -8.71
N ALA A 197 -10.22 -2.79 -9.94
CA ALA A 197 -8.81 -2.57 -10.29
C ALA A 197 -8.41 -1.09 -10.34
N GLN A 198 -9.34 -0.14 -10.56
CA GLN A 198 -9.00 1.30 -10.58
C GLN A 198 -8.44 1.80 -9.24
N LEU A 199 -8.89 1.24 -8.12
CA LEU A 199 -8.33 1.50 -6.78
C LEU A 199 -6.83 1.15 -6.72
N LEU A 200 -6.42 0.10 -7.44
CA LEU A 200 -5.01 -0.27 -7.54
C LEU A 200 -4.26 0.67 -8.50
N HIS A 201 -4.87 1.07 -9.63
CA HIS A 201 -4.25 1.99 -10.58
C HIS A 201 -3.97 3.38 -9.96
N GLU A 202 -4.92 3.90 -9.18
CA GLU A 202 -4.76 5.10 -8.35
C GLU A 202 -3.60 4.93 -7.36
N GLN A 203 -3.60 3.85 -6.56
CA GLN A 203 -2.54 3.61 -5.58
C GLN A 203 -1.14 3.45 -6.21
N ILE A 204 -1.03 2.76 -7.34
CA ILE A 204 0.25 2.56 -8.06
C ILE A 204 0.80 3.92 -8.52
N ARG A 205 -0.04 4.77 -9.13
CA ARG A 205 0.38 6.10 -9.61
C ARG A 205 0.67 7.07 -8.46
N ASN A 206 -0.08 7.02 -7.36
CA ASN A 206 0.17 7.83 -6.17
C ASN A 206 1.55 7.57 -5.52
N GLN A 207 2.18 6.43 -5.81
CA GLN A 207 3.53 6.08 -5.35
C GLN A 207 4.62 6.49 -6.38
N GLY A 208 4.24 7.16 -7.48
CA GLY A 208 5.17 7.59 -8.53
C GLY A 208 5.61 6.50 -9.50
N VAL A 209 4.90 5.36 -9.55
CA VAL A 209 5.12 4.32 -10.57
C VAL A 209 4.39 4.73 -11.85
N GLU A 210 5.12 4.77 -12.97
CA GLU A 210 4.50 4.97 -14.29
C GLU A 210 3.69 3.71 -14.65
N LEU A 211 2.40 3.88 -14.94
CA LEU A 211 1.50 2.76 -15.24
C LEU A 211 0.95 2.87 -16.67
N ILE A 212 1.52 2.06 -17.56
CA ILE A 212 1.14 1.93 -18.97
C ILE A 212 0.19 0.75 -19.11
N LEU A 213 -1.07 1.02 -19.47
CA LEU A 213 -2.12 0.03 -19.69
C LEU A 213 -2.55 0.00 -21.16
N SER A 214 -3.18 -1.11 -21.58
CA SER A 214 -3.67 -1.35 -22.95
C SER A 214 -2.57 -1.32 -24.03
N ASP A 215 -1.31 -1.56 -23.66
CA ASP A 215 -0.17 -1.53 -24.59
C ASP A 215 0.82 -2.67 -24.32
N GLY A 216 1.41 -3.20 -25.37
CA GLY A 216 2.27 -4.38 -25.29
C GLY A 216 3.69 -4.09 -25.80
N VAL A 217 4.69 -4.77 -25.22
CA VAL A 217 6.07 -4.66 -25.69
C VAL A 217 6.21 -5.33 -27.05
N LYS A 218 6.79 -4.58 -27.99
CA LYS A 218 7.00 -4.95 -29.39
C LYS A 218 8.44 -5.39 -29.66
N ALA A 219 9.41 -4.69 -29.07
CA ALA A 219 10.84 -4.98 -29.17
C ALA A 219 11.60 -4.37 -27.99
N LEU A 220 12.76 -4.94 -27.68
CA LEU A 220 13.77 -4.41 -26.77
C LEU A 220 15.02 -4.06 -27.58
N GLU A 221 15.46 -2.81 -27.48
CA GLU A 221 16.64 -2.26 -28.15
C GLU A 221 17.70 -1.94 -27.09
N HIS A 222 18.83 -2.64 -27.11
CA HIS A 222 19.84 -2.56 -26.05
C HIS A 222 21.02 -1.66 -26.44
N GLY A 223 21.32 -0.69 -25.59
CA GLY A 223 22.53 0.14 -25.61
C GLY A 223 23.19 0.13 -24.23
N GLU A 224 23.59 1.30 -23.72
CA GLU A 224 23.95 1.48 -22.30
C GLU A 224 22.72 1.26 -21.40
N GLU A 225 21.58 1.81 -21.80
CA GLU A 225 20.26 1.52 -21.25
C GLU A 225 19.45 0.64 -22.25
N THR A 226 18.35 0.04 -21.80
CA THR A 226 17.43 -0.73 -22.66
C THR A 226 16.19 0.08 -23.00
N LYS A 227 16.03 0.38 -24.28
CA LYS A 227 14.86 1.06 -24.84
C LYS A 227 13.78 0.03 -25.19
N ILE A 228 12.60 0.21 -24.65
CA ILE A 228 11.44 -0.65 -24.84
C ILE A 228 10.50 0.01 -25.83
N LEU A 229 10.34 -0.60 -27.02
CA LEU A 229 9.36 -0.15 -28.01
C LEU A 229 8.02 -0.84 -27.76
N LEU A 230 6.94 -0.06 -27.74
CA LEU A 230 5.57 -0.55 -27.53
C LEU A 230 4.77 -0.65 -28.83
N ASN A 231 3.65 -1.38 -28.78
CA ASN A 231 2.76 -1.59 -29.93
C ASN A 231 2.10 -0.30 -30.40
N SER A 232 1.80 0.64 -29.49
CA SER A 232 1.32 1.99 -29.84
C SER A 232 2.36 2.87 -30.58
N GLY A 233 3.64 2.47 -30.59
CA GLY A 233 4.75 3.30 -31.07
C GLY A 233 5.36 4.21 -29.99
N LYS A 234 4.81 4.25 -28.77
CA LYS A 234 5.50 4.79 -27.60
C LYS A 234 6.78 3.99 -27.29
N SER A 235 7.71 4.61 -26.56
CA SER A 235 8.84 3.91 -25.95
C SER A 235 9.26 4.53 -24.63
N CYS A 236 9.68 3.70 -23.69
CA CYS A 236 10.42 4.09 -22.48
C CYS A 236 11.85 3.52 -22.54
N THR A 237 12.74 4.00 -21.67
CA THR A 237 14.12 3.53 -21.57
C THR A 237 14.45 3.25 -20.10
N VAL A 238 15.06 2.10 -19.82
CA VAL A 238 15.33 1.61 -18.45
C VAL A 238 16.65 0.84 -18.36
N ASP A 239 17.27 0.83 -17.19
CA ASP A 239 18.48 0.04 -16.92
C ASP A 239 18.17 -1.47 -16.89
N MET A 240 16.99 -1.86 -16.41
CA MET A 240 16.63 -3.23 -16.07
C MET A 240 15.22 -3.61 -16.55
N VAL A 241 14.96 -4.89 -16.85
CA VAL A 241 13.63 -5.39 -17.22
C VAL A 241 13.24 -6.64 -16.40
N ILE A 242 12.01 -6.66 -15.88
CA ILE A 242 11.38 -7.83 -15.25
C ILE A 242 10.22 -8.32 -16.12
N LEU A 243 10.24 -9.61 -16.47
CA LEU A 243 9.17 -10.30 -17.19
C LEU A 243 8.26 -11.06 -16.23
N SER A 244 6.99 -10.67 -16.15
CA SER A 244 5.95 -11.27 -15.30
C SER A 244 4.64 -11.57 -16.07
N ILE A 245 4.74 -11.89 -17.35
CA ILE A 245 3.57 -12.12 -18.24
C ILE A 245 2.87 -13.50 -18.07
N GLY A 246 3.02 -14.13 -16.90
CA GLY A 246 2.44 -15.45 -16.60
C GLY A 246 3.39 -16.63 -16.85
N ILE A 247 2.83 -17.84 -16.78
CA ILE A 247 3.57 -19.11 -16.62
C ILE A 247 2.98 -20.26 -17.45
N ARG A 248 3.80 -21.29 -17.70
CA ARG A 248 3.45 -22.52 -18.41
C ARG A 248 3.74 -23.76 -17.54
N PRO A 249 2.85 -24.77 -17.47
CA PRO A 249 3.08 -26.00 -16.69
C PRO A 249 4.28 -26.81 -17.20
N ASN A 250 5.04 -27.40 -16.28
CA ASN A 250 6.27 -28.17 -16.55
C ASN A 250 5.96 -29.65 -16.85
N SER A 251 5.10 -29.87 -17.86
CA SER A 251 4.52 -31.18 -18.20
C SER A 251 5.30 -31.98 -19.25
N LYS A 252 6.51 -31.55 -19.66
CA LYS A 252 7.32 -32.21 -20.69
C LYS A 252 7.47 -33.72 -20.44
N LEU A 253 7.88 -34.09 -19.22
CA LEU A 253 8.05 -35.49 -18.81
C LEU A 253 6.75 -36.31 -18.91
N ALA A 254 5.62 -35.69 -18.54
CA ALA A 254 4.31 -36.34 -18.65
C ALA A 254 3.90 -36.54 -20.11
N LYS A 255 4.16 -35.57 -20.99
CA LYS A 255 3.94 -35.70 -22.44
C LYS A 255 4.78 -36.83 -23.05
N GLU A 256 6.06 -36.88 -22.72
CA GLU A 256 7.00 -37.89 -23.24
C GLU A 256 6.73 -39.29 -22.67
N ALA A 257 6.10 -39.37 -21.49
CA ALA A 257 5.53 -40.60 -20.91
C ALA A 257 4.13 -40.97 -21.45
N ASN A 258 3.60 -40.24 -22.45
CA ASN A 258 2.26 -40.42 -23.03
C ASN A 258 1.08 -40.24 -22.04
N LEU A 259 1.27 -39.45 -20.97
CA LEU A 259 0.18 -39.08 -20.06
C LEU A 259 -0.73 -38.01 -20.69
N VAL A 260 -2.02 -38.06 -20.38
CA VAL A 260 -3.02 -37.16 -20.96
C VAL A 260 -2.84 -35.73 -20.43
N LEU A 261 -2.71 -34.78 -21.35
CA LEU A 261 -2.63 -33.33 -21.07
C LEU A 261 -3.82 -32.59 -21.69
N ASN A 262 -4.18 -31.43 -21.11
CA ASN A 262 -5.11 -30.48 -21.73
C ASN A 262 -4.42 -29.58 -22.78
N GLU A 263 -5.19 -28.78 -23.49
CA GLU A 263 -4.72 -27.87 -24.55
C GLU A 263 -3.67 -26.85 -24.07
N ARG A 264 -3.71 -26.48 -22.79
CA ARG A 264 -2.75 -25.56 -22.14
C ARG A 264 -1.48 -26.28 -21.63
N GLY A 265 -1.38 -27.59 -21.85
CA GLY A 265 -0.29 -28.44 -21.39
C GLY A 265 -0.37 -28.84 -19.91
N GLY A 266 -1.49 -28.60 -19.22
CA GLY A 266 -1.69 -29.11 -17.85
C GLY A 266 -1.93 -30.61 -17.85
N ILE A 267 -1.39 -31.34 -16.88
CA ILE A 267 -1.66 -32.77 -16.70
C ILE A 267 -3.10 -32.96 -16.26
N ILE A 268 -3.87 -33.77 -16.97
CA ILE A 268 -5.23 -34.11 -16.56
C ILE A 268 -5.16 -35.19 -15.48
N VAL A 269 -5.85 -34.94 -14.36
CA VAL A 269 -5.96 -35.87 -13.24
C VAL A 269 -7.41 -36.15 -12.89
N ASN A 270 -7.67 -37.31 -12.29
CA ASN A 270 -8.96 -37.63 -11.69
C ASN A 270 -9.15 -36.92 -10.33
N GLU A 271 -10.33 -37.08 -9.72
CA GLU A 271 -10.64 -36.49 -8.41
C GLU A 271 -9.74 -36.98 -7.26
N TYR A 272 -9.00 -38.08 -7.44
CA TYR A 272 -8.04 -38.64 -6.49
C TYR A 272 -6.58 -38.20 -6.77
N LEU A 273 -6.38 -37.32 -7.76
CA LEU A 273 -5.10 -36.76 -8.23
C LEU A 273 -4.18 -37.76 -8.96
N GLN A 274 -4.73 -38.89 -9.42
CA GLN A 274 -4.06 -39.81 -10.35
C GLN A 274 -4.14 -39.27 -11.77
N THR A 275 -3.09 -39.51 -12.56
CA THR A 275 -3.05 -39.22 -14.00
C THR A 275 -3.79 -40.30 -14.81
N SER A 276 -3.57 -40.35 -16.13
CA SER A 276 -4.01 -41.47 -16.97
C SER A 276 -3.30 -42.80 -16.67
N ASP A 277 -2.16 -42.79 -15.95
CA ASP A 277 -1.57 -43.99 -15.35
C ASP A 277 -1.96 -44.07 -13.86
N PRO A 278 -2.53 -45.20 -13.38
CA PRO A 278 -3.04 -45.32 -12.01
C PRO A 278 -1.93 -45.34 -10.94
N SER A 279 -0.67 -45.55 -11.33
CA SER A 279 0.51 -45.50 -10.45
C SER A 279 1.26 -44.16 -10.48
N ILE A 280 0.83 -43.21 -11.32
CA ILE A 280 1.40 -41.87 -11.42
C ILE A 280 0.36 -40.83 -10.99
N TYR A 281 0.69 -40.07 -9.94
CA TYR A 281 -0.07 -38.93 -9.44
C TYR A 281 0.57 -37.63 -9.92
N ALA A 282 -0.21 -36.53 -9.96
CA ALA A 282 0.33 -35.20 -10.22
C ALA A 282 -0.33 -34.13 -9.34
N VAL A 283 0.45 -33.12 -8.92
CA VAL A 283 0.00 -32.06 -7.98
C VAL A 283 0.67 -30.71 -8.23
N GLY A 284 0.01 -29.62 -7.84
CA GLY A 284 0.50 -28.25 -8.00
C GLY A 284 0.31 -27.68 -9.41
N ASP A 285 1.02 -26.61 -9.74
CA ASP A 285 0.79 -25.76 -10.93
C ASP A 285 0.90 -26.49 -12.29
N VAL A 286 1.36 -27.74 -12.29
CA VAL A 286 1.44 -28.61 -13.46
C VAL A 286 0.09 -29.25 -13.84
N ILE A 287 -0.89 -29.32 -12.93
CA ILE A 287 -2.17 -30.03 -13.17
C ILE A 287 -3.33 -29.12 -13.59
N GLU A 288 -4.25 -29.71 -14.34
CA GLU A 288 -5.61 -29.20 -14.48
C GLU A 288 -6.37 -29.36 -13.16
N VAL A 289 -7.19 -28.35 -12.81
CA VAL A 289 -8.08 -28.38 -11.64
C VAL A 289 -9.52 -28.05 -12.06
N GLU A 290 -10.48 -28.54 -11.29
CA GLU A 290 -11.88 -28.16 -11.44
C GLU A 290 -12.18 -26.88 -10.67
N ASN A 291 -12.93 -25.95 -11.26
CA ASN A 291 -13.53 -24.82 -10.57
C ASN A 291 -14.94 -25.23 -10.10
N PRO A 292 -15.18 -25.42 -8.79
CA PRO A 292 -16.45 -25.94 -8.28
C PRO A 292 -17.62 -24.95 -8.37
N ILE A 293 -17.38 -23.72 -8.82
CA ILE A 293 -18.39 -22.66 -8.95
C ILE A 293 -18.98 -22.61 -10.38
N LEU A 294 -18.15 -22.92 -11.38
CA LEU A 294 -18.55 -22.99 -12.79
C LEU A 294 -18.65 -24.42 -13.33
N SER A 295 -18.29 -25.42 -12.51
CA SER A 295 -18.19 -26.84 -12.89
C SER A 295 -17.35 -27.07 -14.16
N ASN A 296 -16.32 -26.24 -14.36
CA ASN A 296 -15.44 -26.28 -15.53
C ASN A 296 -13.97 -26.55 -15.14
N LYS A 297 -13.18 -26.93 -16.13
CA LYS A 297 -11.74 -27.21 -15.97
C LYS A 297 -10.90 -25.96 -16.22
N THR A 298 -9.82 -25.80 -15.45
CA THR A 298 -8.96 -24.62 -15.50
C THR A 298 -7.56 -24.90 -14.93
N MET A 299 -6.66 -23.92 -14.99
CA MET A 299 -5.34 -23.95 -14.35
C MET A 299 -5.30 -22.83 -13.29
N ILE A 300 -5.15 -23.16 -12.01
CA ILE A 300 -5.04 -22.17 -10.93
C ILE A 300 -3.75 -22.43 -10.14
N PRO A 301 -2.65 -21.73 -10.48
CA PRO A 301 -1.32 -21.94 -9.93
C PRO A 301 -1.16 -21.19 -8.60
N LEU A 302 -1.40 -21.87 -7.47
CA LEU A 302 -1.37 -21.29 -6.14
C LEU A 302 -0.84 -22.30 -5.11
N ALA A 303 0.03 -21.84 -4.20
CA ALA A 303 0.68 -22.68 -3.20
C ALA A 303 -0.32 -23.37 -2.23
N GLY A 304 -1.44 -22.72 -1.90
CA GLY A 304 -2.48 -23.28 -1.04
C GLY A 304 -3.13 -24.55 -1.63
N PRO A 305 -3.70 -24.48 -2.85
CA PRO A 305 -4.08 -25.64 -3.66
C PRO A 305 -2.99 -26.70 -3.77
N ALA A 306 -1.76 -26.35 -4.16
CA ALA A 306 -0.66 -27.31 -4.34
C ALA A 306 -0.37 -28.14 -3.07
N ASN A 307 -0.33 -27.51 -1.89
CA ASN A 307 -0.14 -28.19 -0.61
C ASN A 307 -1.33 -29.09 -0.23
N LYS A 308 -2.57 -28.65 -0.49
CA LYS A 308 -3.78 -29.43 -0.22
C LYS A 308 -3.85 -30.67 -1.12
N GLN A 309 -3.51 -30.51 -2.40
CA GLN A 309 -3.41 -31.59 -3.39
C GLN A 309 -2.33 -32.60 -2.99
N ALA A 310 -1.11 -32.13 -2.70
CA ALA A 310 0.01 -32.97 -2.27
C ALA A 310 -0.32 -33.84 -1.05
N ARG A 311 -1.04 -33.29 -0.07
CA ARG A 311 -1.52 -34.06 1.08
C ARG A 311 -2.50 -35.16 0.67
N ILE A 312 -3.48 -34.86 -0.18
CA ILE A 312 -4.50 -35.81 -0.64
C ILE A 312 -3.87 -36.93 -1.46
N ALA A 313 -2.96 -36.61 -2.39
CA ALA A 313 -2.23 -37.63 -3.15
C ALA A 313 -1.43 -38.56 -2.21
N ALA A 314 -0.69 -38.01 -1.25
CA ALA A 314 0.04 -38.81 -0.27
C ALA A 314 -0.87 -39.70 0.61
N ASP A 315 -2.05 -39.22 0.99
CA ASP A 315 -3.03 -40.01 1.75
C ASP A 315 -3.67 -41.12 0.89
N ASN A 316 -3.93 -40.87 -0.40
CA ASN A 316 -4.45 -41.86 -1.35
C ASN A 316 -3.41 -42.97 -1.66
N ILE A 317 -2.13 -42.60 -1.82
CA ILE A 317 -1.01 -43.55 -1.99
C ILE A 317 -0.84 -44.44 -0.75
N ALA A 318 -1.12 -43.90 0.45
CA ALA A 318 -1.17 -44.63 1.71
C ALA A 318 -2.46 -45.46 1.92
N GLY A 319 -3.36 -45.51 0.94
CA GLY A 319 -4.54 -46.37 0.93
C GLY A 319 -5.87 -45.70 1.32
N ASP A 320 -5.92 -44.38 1.47
CA ASP A 320 -7.20 -43.65 1.57
C ASP A 320 -7.85 -43.48 0.18
N ASN A 321 -9.07 -42.95 0.14
CA ASN A 321 -9.79 -42.62 -1.10
C ASN A 321 -10.39 -41.20 -1.02
N LEU A 322 -9.52 -40.21 -0.78
CA LEU A 322 -9.87 -38.79 -0.59
C LEU A 322 -9.97 -38.05 -1.92
N LYS A 323 -11.07 -37.31 -2.08
CA LYS A 323 -11.39 -36.53 -3.29
C LYS A 323 -10.92 -35.07 -3.15
N TYR A 324 -10.27 -34.54 -4.18
CA TYR A 324 -9.96 -33.11 -4.29
C TYR A 324 -11.16 -32.33 -4.83
N GLN A 325 -11.78 -31.53 -3.96
CA GLN A 325 -13.02 -30.78 -4.24
C GLN A 325 -12.80 -29.45 -5.01
N GLY A 326 -11.93 -29.48 -6.02
CA GLY A 326 -11.62 -28.33 -6.88
C GLY A 326 -10.94 -27.15 -6.20
N THR A 327 -10.74 -26.07 -6.98
CA THR A 327 -10.03 -24.85 -6.59
C THR A 327 -10.90 -23.61 -6.87
N MET A 328 -11.18 -22.80 -5.84
CA MET A 328 -12.00 -21.58 -5.95
C MET A 328 -11.19 -20.30 -6.28
N GLY A 329 -9.88 -20.38 -6.49
CA GLY A 329 -9.06 -19.21 -6.82
C GLY A 329 -8.86 -18.17 -5.71
N THR A 330 -9.18 -18.48 -4.44
CA THR A 330 -8.93 -17.61 -3.29
C THR A 330 -7.48 -17.11 -3.28
N SER A 331 -7.29 -15.81 -3.36
CA SER A 331 -6.00 -15.15 -3.56
C SER A 331 -5.98 -13.76 -2.94
N VAL A 332 -4.78 -13.33 -2.54
CA VAL A 332 -4.52 -12.01 -1.96
C VAL A 332 -3.16 -11.50 -2.42
N ALA A 333 -3.02 -10.19 -2.58
CA ALA A 333 -1.80 -9.48 -2.93
C ALA A 333 -1.67 -8.20 -2.09
N LYS A 334 -0.44 -7.81 -1.78
CA LYS A 334 -0.12 -6.46 -1.32
C LYS A 334 0.13 -5.56 -2.54
N VAL A 335 -0.37 -4.33 -2.48
CA VAL A 335 -0.28 -3.33 -3.55
C VAL A 335 0.00 -1.98 -2.89
N PHE A 336 1.27 -1.78 -2.51
CA PHE A 336 1.70 -0.68 -1.63
C PHE A 336 0.92 -0.69 -0.31
N ASP A 337 0.14 0.35 0.01
CA ASP A 337 -0.66 0.42 1.23
C ASP A 337 -1.98 -0.37 1.15
N LEU A 338 -2.36 -0.86 -0.04
CA LEU A 338 -3.60 -1.62 -0.23
C LEU A 338 -3.37 -3.13 -0.13
N THR A 339 -4.33 -3.82 0.46
CA THR A 339 -4.54 -5.26 0.28
C THR A 339 -5.58 -5.48 -0.82
N SER A 340 -5.25 -6.30 -1.82
CA SER A 340 -6.13 -6.70 -2.91
C SER A 340 -6.47 -8.18 -2.77
N ALA A 341 -7.75 -8.54 -2.63
CA ALA A 341 -8.18 -9.91 -2.37
C ALA A 341 -9.34 -10.34 -3.28
N SER A 342 -9.36 -11.61 -3.69
CA SER A 342 -10.42 -12.18 -4.52
C SER A 342 -10.68 -13.66 -4.24
N VAL A 343 -11.92 -14.11 -4.45
CA VAL A 343 -12.33 -15.52 -4.43
C VAL A 343 -13.43 -15.78 -5.45
N GLY A 344 -13.41 -16.96 -6.07
CA GLY A 344 -14.40 -17.40 -7.04
C GLY A 344 -14.12 -16.86 -8.43
N VAL A 345 -15.16 -16.33 -9.08
CA VAL A 345 -15.09 -15.84 -10.46
C VAL A 345 -15.56 -14.40 -10.58
N ASN A 346 -15.01 -13.68 -11.55
CA ASN A 346 -15.31 -12.29 -11.83
C ASN A 346 -16.33 -12.14 -12.99
N GLU A 347 -16.85 -10.94 -13.22
CA GLU A 347 -17.89 -10.71 -14.25
C GLU A 347 -17.38 -11.04 -15.66
N ARG A 348 -16.09 -10.80 -15.93
CA ARG A 348 -15.46 -11.15 -17.21
C ARG A 348 -15.57 -12.64 -17.52
N MET A 349 -15.37 -13.51 -16.53
CA MET A 349 -15.54 -14.97 -16.68
C MET A 349 -16.99 -15.39 -16.92
N LEU A 350 -17.97 -14.72 -16.27
CA LEU A 350 -19.39 -15.00 -16.49
C LEU A 350 -19.84 -14.55 -17.89
N THR A 351 -19.40 -13.37 -18.32
CA THR A 351 -19.66 -12.81 -19.66
C THR A 351 -19.06 -13.69 -20.77
N GLN A 352 -17.86 -14.25 -20.55
CA GLN A 352 -17.25 -15.23 -21.46
C GLN A 352 -18.05 -16.55 -21.60
N LEU A 353 -18.86 -16.90 -20.60
CA LEU A 353 -19.81 -18.02 -20.66
C LEU A 353 -21.20 -17.59 -21.19
N GLY A 354 -21.34 -16.37 -21.69
CA GLY A 354 -22.59 -15.83 -22.25
C GLY A 354 -23.63 -15.39 -21.21
N LYS A 355 -23.32 -15.48 -19.91
CA LYS A 355 -24.21 -15.00 -18.83
C LYS A 355 -24.28 -13.48 -18.83
N LYS A 356 -25.47 -12.93 -18.57
CA LYS A 356 -25.75 -11.49 -18.58
C LYS A 356 -26.04 -10.96 -17.17
N LYS A 357 -25.49 -9.77 -16.89
CA LYS A 357 -25.80 -8.99 -15.69
C LYS A 357 -27.30 -8.65 -15.65
N ASP A 358 -27.88 -8.66 -14.46
CA ASP A 358 -29.30 -8.45 -14.15
C ASP A 358 -30.28 -9.42 -14.83
N ILE A 359 -29.78 -10.56 -15.35
CA ILE A 359 -30.57 -11.66 -15.93
C ILE A 359 -30.10 -13.01 -15.34
N ASP A 360 -28.82 -13.32 -15.50
CA ASP A 360 -28.19 -14.57 -15.03
C ASP A 360 -27.46 -14.42 -13.69
N TYR A 361 -27.08 -13.19 -13.34
CA TYR A 361 -26.35 -12.82 -12.12
C TYR A 361 -26.51 -11.32 -11.82
N HIS A 362 -26.23 -10.94 -10.57
CA HIS A 362 -26.17 -9.55 -10.11
C HIS A 362 -24.82 -9.25 -9.45
N THR A 363 -24.53 -7.96 -9.27
CA THR A 363 -23.42 -7.47 -8.44
C THR A 363 -23.91 -6.61 -7.29
N ALA A 364 -23.19 -6.65 -6.17
CA ALA A 364 -23.35 -5.70 -5.06
C ALA A 364 -21.98 -5.10 -4.75
N LEU A 365 -21.80 -3.79 -4.92
CA LEU A 365 -20.54 -3.08 -4.65
C LEU A 365 -20.76 -1.99 -3.59
N ILE A 366 -20.11 -2.13 -2.44
CA ILE A 366 -20.25 -1.24 -1.28
C ILE A 366 -18.90 -0.77 -0.73
N ASN A 367 -18.91 0.41 -0.11
CA ASN A 367 -17.82 0.89 0.73
C ASN A 367 -18.20 0.77 2.21
N GLN A 368 -17.31 0.19 3.01
CA GLN A 368 -17.46 0.01 4.47
C GLN A 368 -16.16 0.35 5.21
N LYS A 369 -16.17 0.37 6.54
CA LYS A 369 -14.97 0.58 7.36
C LYS A 369 -14.35 -0.75 7.84
N SER A 370 -13.02 -0.80 7.93
CA SER A 370 -12.29 -1.98 8.44
C SER A 370 -12.77 -2.40 9.83
N HIS A 371 -13.03 -1.41 10.69
CA HIS A 371 -13.63 -1.55 12.01
C HIS A 371 -14.52 -0.34 12.36
N ALA A 372 -14.94 -0.21 13.63
CA ALA A 372 -15.89 0.81 14.06
C ALA A 372 -15.35 2.23 13.83
N GLY A 373 -16.03 3.03 13.01
CA GLY A 373 -15.53 4.34 12.53
C GLY A 373 -15.33 5.44 13.58
N TYR A 374 -15.71 5.22 14.84
CA TYR A 374 -15.38 6.09 15.98
C TYR A 374 -14.08 5.69 16.71
N TYR A 375 -13.52 4.52 16.39
CA TYR A 375 -12.24 4.05 16.89
C TYR A 375 -11.12 4.47 15.91
N PRO A 376 -9.92 4.86 16.39
CA PRO A 376 -8.84 5.32 15.52
C PRO A 376 -8.44 4.31 14.44
N GLY A 377 -7.90 4.82 13.32
CA GLY A 377 -7.35 4.00 12.24
C GLY A 377 -8.36 3.35 11.30
N ALA A 378 -9.68 3.59 11.45
CA ALA A 378 -10.70 2.94 10.62
C ALA A 378 -10.61 3.32 9.11
N THR A 379 -9.91 2.48 8.34
CA THR A 379 -9.72 2.61 6.90
C THR A 379 -10.96 2.17 6.13
N THR A 380 -11.06 2.53 4.84
CA THR A 380 -12.18 2.12 3.98
C THR A 380 -11.82 0.83 3.24
N LEU A 381 -12.79 -0.09 3.16
CA LEU A 381 -12.78 -1.28 2.31
C LEU A 381 -13.86 -1.11 1.23
N ALA A 382 -13.49 -1.31 -0.02
CA ALA A 382 -14.41 -1.59 -1.11
C ALA A 382 -14.65 -3.11 -1.17
N LEU A 383 -15.91 -3.53 -1.20
CA LEU A 383 -16.32 -4.93 -1.31
C LEU A 383 -17.29 -5.10 -2.47
N LYS A 384 -17.00 -6.06 -3.35
CA LYS A 384 -17.88 -6.52 -4.43
C LYS A 384 -18.27 -7.99 -4.21
N LEU A 385 -19.56 -8.30 -4.35
CA LEU A 385 -20.10 -9.66 -4.41
C LEU A 385 -20.72 -9.89 -5.79
N ILE A 386 -20.59 -11.10 -6.32
CA ILE A 386 -21.17 -11.55 -7.58
C ILE A 386 -21.98 -12.83 -7.29
N PHE A 387 -23.26 -12.85 -7.65
CA PHE A 387 -24.20 -13.91 -7.23
C PHE A 387 -25.34 -14.12 -8.23
N ASP A 388 -25.96 -15.30 -8.24
CA ASP A 388 -27.08 -15.63 -9.11
C ASP A 388 -28.45 -15.16 -8.57
N THR A 389 -29.50 -15.31 -9.38
CA THR A 389 -30.89 -14.93 -9.05
C THR A 389 -31.51 -15.78 -7.92
N MET A 390 -30.86 -16.86 -7.50
CA MET A 390 -31.21 -17.70 -6.34
C MET A 390 -30.27 -17.45 -5.14
N GLY A 391 -29.47 -16.39 -5.18
CA GLY A 391 -28.52 -16.01 -4.13
C GLY A 391 -27.28 -16.90 -4.03
N GLN A 392 -27.01 -17.79 -4.98
CA GLN A 392 -25.75 -18.54 -5.01
C GLN A 392 -24.58 -17.60 -5.27
N ILE A 393 -23.59 -17.58 -4.39
CA ILE A 393 -22.40 -16.74 -4.55
C ILE A 393 -21.49 -17.36 -5.62
N TYR A 394 -21.14 -16.56 -6.64
CA TYR A 394 -20.17 -16.89 -7.68
C TYR A 394 -18.77 -16.32 -7.37
N GLY A 395 -18.69 -15.18 -6.70
CA GLY A 395 -17.40 -14.59 -6.35
C GLY A 395 -17.48 -13.39 -5.40
N GLY A 396 -16.32 -13.06 -4.83
CA GLY A 396 -16.12 -11.90 -3.98
C GLY A 396 -14.78 -11.24 -4.30
N GLN A 397 -14.73 -9.92 -4.25
CA GLN A 397 -13.52 -9.11 -4.46
C GLN A 397 -13.48 -8.00 -3.40
N ILE A 398 -12.33 -7.76 -2.80
CA ILE A 398 -12.17 -6.79 -1.71
C ILE A 398 -10.85 -6.04 -1.89
N VAL A 399 -10.89 -4.71 -1.83
CA VAL A 399 -9.71 -3.84 -1.89
C VAL A 399 -9.78 -2.81 -0.76
N GLY A 400 -8.67 -2.61 -0.05
CA GLY A 400 -8.54 -1.58 0.99
C GLY A 400 -7.31 -1.82 1.86
N VAL A 401 -7.00 -0.85 2.73
CA VAL A 401 -5.74 -0.86 3.51
C VAL A 401 -5.72 -1.98 4.57
N GLU A 402 -6.82 -2.19 5.30
CA GLU A 402 -6.84 -3.07 6.47
C GLU A 402 -8.03 -4.05 6.45
N GLY A 403 -7.75 -5.34 6.69
CA GLY A 403 -8.78 -6.34 6.98
C GLY A 403 -9.56 -6.86 5.78
N ALA A 404 -9.01 -6.73 4.57
CA ALA A 404 -9.56 -7.33 3.34
C ALA A 404 -9.41 -8.85 3.33
N ASP A 405 -8.28 -9.34 3.80
CA ASP A 405 -7.94 -10.74 4.10
C ASP A 405 -9.01 -11.43 4.95
N LYS A 406 -9.35 -10.88 6.12
CA LYS A 406 -10.35 -11.45 7.04
C LYS A 406 -11.70 -11.64 6.36
N ARG A 407 -12.10 -10.71 5.48
CA ARG A 407 -13.39 -10.78 4.78
C ARG A 407 -13.35 -11.68 3.55
N ILE A 408 -12.21 -11.78 2.83
CA ILE A 408 -12.11 -12.75 1.72
C ILE A 408 -12.12 -14.18 2.23
N ASP A 409 -11.47 -14.46 3.36
CA ASP A 409 -11.51 -15.78 4.01
C ASP A 409 -12.90 -16.12 4.55
N THR A 410 -13.64 -15.11 5.04
CA THR A 410 -15.05 -15.27 5.43
C THR A 410 -15.92 -15.66 4.23
N LEU A 411 -15.83 -14.91 3.12
CA LEU A 411 -16.58 -15.22 1.89
C LEU A 411 -16.17 -16.58 1.31
N ALA A 412 -14.87 -16.88 1.26
CA ALA A 412 -14.35 -18.16 0.80
C ALA A 412 -14.86 -19.32 1.66
N THR A 413 -14.97 -19.14 2.98
CA THR A 413 -15.51 -20.18 3.88
C THR A 413 -16.98 -20.44 3.62
N VAL A 414 -17.81 -19.39 3.49
CA VAL A 414 -19.24 -19.54 3.17
C VAL A 414 -19.44 -20.21 1.81
N MET A 415 -18.75 -19.72 0.77
CA MET A 415 -18.77 -20.33 -0.57
C MET A 415 -18.34 -21.80 -0.53
N LYS A 416 -17.30 -22.15 0.25
CA LYS A 416 -16.79 -23.52 0.32
C LYS A 416 -17.75 -24.49 1.01
N LEU A 417 -18.61 -23.99 1.90
CA LEU A 417 -19.66 -24.75 2.58
C LEU A 417 -20.99 -24.78 1.80
N GLY A 418 -21.06 -24.15 0.62
CA GLY A 418 -22.28 -24.08 -0.20
C GLY A 418 -23.28 -23.00 0.24
N GLY A 419 -22.86 -22.07 1.09
CA GLY A 419 -23.68 -20.96 1.55
C GLY A 419 -23.95 -19.91 0.48
N LYS A 420 -24.99 -19.12 0.72
CA LYS A 420 -25.60 -18.14 -0.18
C LYS A 420 -25.53 -16.73 0.38
N VAL A 421 -26.04 -15.77 -0.39
CA VAL A 421 -26.25 -14.36 0.00
C VAL A 421 -26.95 -14.22 1.37
N HIS A 422 -27.95 -15.06 1.66
CA HIS A 422 -28.67 -15.03 2.93
C HIS A 422 -27.80 -15.51 4.10
N ASP A 423 -26.96 -16.54 3.93
CA ASP A 423 -26.06 -16.99 4.99
C ASP A 423 -25.06 -15.89 5.41
N LEU A 424 -24.77 -14.90 4.54
CA LEU A 424 -23.96 -13.72 4.88
C LEU A 424 -24.65 -12.75 5.85
N THR A 425 -25.99 -12.67 5.84
CA THR A 425 -26.74 -11.75 6.74
C THR A 425 -26.74 -12.26 8.17
N GLU A 426 -26.81 -13.58 8.34
CA GLU A 426 -26.89 -14.27 9.64
C GLU A 426 -25.53 -14.56 10.31
N LEU A 427 -24.38 -14.26 9.68
CA LEU A 427 -23.06 -14.54 10.28
C LEU A 427 -22.81 -13.73 11.58
N GLU A 428 -22.75 -14.42 12.72
CA GLU A 428 -22.22 -13.88 13.97
C GLU A 428 -20.69 -13.80 13.91
N LEU A 429 -20.15 -12.62 13.59
CA LEU A 429 -18.72 -12.37 13.46
C LEU A 429 -18.16 -11.59 14.64
N ALA A 430 -16.90 -11.89 15.01
CA ALA A 430 -16.25 -11.33 16.19
C ALA A 430 -16.16 -9.78 16.14
N TYR A 431 -16.89 -9.12 17.04
CA TYR A 431 -16.97 -7.66 17.15
C TYR A 431 -16.37 -7.13 18.45
N ALA A 432 -15.36 -6.28 18.30
CA ALA A 432 -15.05 -5.19 19.22
C ALA A 432 -14.59 -3.98 18.38
N PRO A 433 -14.61 -2.75 18.93
CA PRO A 433 -14.30 -1.53 18.17
C PRO A 433 -12.97 -1.50 17.39
N PRO A 434 -11.88 -2.17 17.84
CA PRO A 434 -10.62 -2.24 17.08
C PRO A 434 -10.61 -3.26 15.93
N PHE A 435 -11.62 -4.11 15.78
CA PHE A 435 -11.56 -5.29 14.90
C PHE A 435 -12.71 -5.41 13.90
N SER A 436 -13.88 -4.85 14.21
CA SER A 436 -15.02 -4.76 13.29
C SER A 436 -16.01 -3.68 13.72
N SER A 437 -17.14 -3.58 13.00
CA SER A 437 -18.36 -2.89 13.42
C SER A 437 -19.41 -3.90 13.93
N ALA A 438 -20.45 -3.43 14.60
CA ALA A 438 -21.54 -4.28 15.12
C ALA A 438 -22.36 -5.02 14.04
N LYS A 439 -22.13 -4.67 12.77
CA LYS A 439 -22.37 -5.49 11.57
C LYS A 439 -21.05 -5.46 10.79
N ASP A 440 -20.48 -6.60 10.46
CA ASP A 440 -19.24 -6.64 9.67
C ASP A 440 -19.51 -6.15 8.24
N PRO A 441 -18.51 -5.58 7.53
CA PRO A 441 -18.56 -5.42 6.08
C PRO A 441 -19.15 -6.60 5.30
N VAL A 442 -18.91 -7.86 5.70
CA VAL A 442 -19.56 -9.04 5.06
C VAL A 442 -21.06 -9.10 5.32
N ASN A 443 -21.54 -8.83 6.55
CA ASN A 443 -22.98 -8.76 6.79
C ASN A 443 -23.62 -7.64 5.97
N MET A 444 -22.96 -6.47 5.89
CA MET A 444 -23.42 -5.33 5.09
C MET A 444 -23.46 -5.64 3.58
N LEU A 445 -22.54 -6.47 3.09
CA LEU A 445 -22.53 -6.97 1.72
C LEU A 445 -23.69 -7.95 1.47
N GLY A 446 -23.92 -8.89 2.40
CA GLY A 446 -25.07 -9.78 2.42
C GLY A 446 -26.40 -9.03 2.38
N PHE A 447 -26.61 -8.09 3.31
CA PHE A 447 -27.83 -7.27 3.35
C PHE A 447 -28.02 -6.49 2.04
N THR A 448 -26.95 -6.01 1.41
CA THR A 448 -27.05 -5.28 0.14
C THR A 448 -27.46 -6.20 -1.01
N ALA A 449 -26.85 -7.38 -1.12
CA ALA A 449 -27.22 -8.38 -2.12
C ALA A 449 -28.65 -8.92 -1.92
N GLU A 450 -29.06 -9.15 -0.67
CA GLU A 450 -30.44 -9.54 -0.34
C GLU A 450 -31.47 -8.45 -0.68
N ASN A 451 -31.11 -7.16 -0.54
CA ASN A 451 -31.96 -6.05 -0.98
C ASN A 451 -32.07 -5.95 -2.52
N ILE A 452 -31.09 -6.46 -3.28
CA ILE A 452 -31.15 -6.55 -4.75
C ILE A 452 -32.06 -7.71 -5.17
N LEU A 453 -31.87 -8.91 -4.59
CA LEU A 453 -32.73 -10.07 -4.87
C LEU A 453 -34.21 -9.81 -4.57
N ASN A 454 -34.50 -9.04 -3.52
CA ASN A 454 -35.86 -8.62 -3.16
C ASN A 454 -36.38 -7.39 -3.94
N GLY A 455 -35.64 -6.90 -4.96
CA GLY A 455 -36.01 -5.74 -5.80
C GLY A 455 -36.07 -4.38 -5.09
N LEU A 456 -35.70 -4.33 -3.80
CA LEU A 456 -35.81 -3.16 -2.93
C LEU A 456 -34.86 -2.04 -3.39
N VAL A 457 -33.71 -2.40 -3.97
CA VAL A 457 -32.75 -1.49 -4.61
C VAL A 457 -32.25 -2.13 -5.91
N SER A 458 -31.84 -1.30 -6.86
CA SER A 458 -30.99 -1.69 -7.99
C SER A 458 -29.86 -0.68 -8.09
N PHE A 459 -28.76 -1.07 -8.71
CA PHE A 459 -27.54 -0.26 -8.78
C PHE A 459 -27.20 0.15 -10.22
N ILE A 460 -26.29 1.10 -10.36
CA ILE A 460 -25.59 1.48 -11.58
C ILE A 460 -24.12 1.67 -11.21
N GLU A 461 -23.21 1.11 -12.00
CA GLU A 461 -21.77 1.25 -11.78
C GLU A 461 -21.23 2.51 -12.48
N PRO A 462 -20.10 3.11 -12.03
CA PRO A 462 -19.58 4.35 -12.59
C PRO A 462 -19.55 4.35 -14.12
N LYS A 463 -18.80 3.43 -14.71
CA LYS A 463 -18.64 3.31 -16.16
C LYS A 463 -19.97 3.23 -16.94
N GLU A 464 -20.98 2.55 -16.39
CA GLU A 464 -22.29 2.43 -17.03
C GLU A 464 -23.02 3.78 -17.01
N LEU A 465 -22.92 4.53 -15.90
CA LEU A 465 -23.42 5.90 -15.83
C LEU A 465 -22.66 6.82 -16.80
N ASP A 466 -21.35 6.68 -16.93
CA ASP A 466 -20.52 7.51 -17.81
C ASP A 466 -20.87 7.29 -19.29
N GLU A 467 -21.03 6.02 -19.71
CA GLU A 467 -21.49 5.65 -21.06
C GLU A 467 -22.89 6.21 -21.36
N ILE A 468 -23.80 6.23 -20.38
CA ILE A 468 -25.15 6.79 -20.50
C ILE A 468 -25.16 8.33 -20.53
N LEU A 469 -24.28 8.99 -19.77
CA LEU A 469 -24.17 10.45 -19.73
C LEU A 469 -23.48 11.03 -20.98
N ALA A 470 -22.61 10.25 -21.63
CA ALA A 470 -21.99 10.62 -22.91
C ALA A 470 -22.97 10.59 -24.10
N ASP A 471 -24.06 9.82 -24.01
CA ASP A 471 -25.11 9.78 -25.03
C ASP A 471 -26.11 10.93 -24.83
N GLU A 472 -26.09 11.92 -25.72
CA GLU A 472 -27.01 13.05 -25.71
C GLU A 472 -28.50 12.66 -25.77
N THR A 473 -28.86 11.48 -26.29
CA THR A 473 -30.24 11.02 -26.34
C THR A 473 -30.65 10.36 -25.03
N GLN A 474 -29.83 9.48 -24.47
CA GLN A 474 -30.13 8.75 -23.23
C GLN A 474 -30.01 9.64 -21.98
N SER A 475 -28.97 10.46 -21.88
CA SER A 475 -28.71 11.36 -20.75
C SER A 475 -29.91 12.24 -20.37
N LYS A 476 -30.75 12.61 -21.34
CA LYS A 476 -31.97 13.42 -21.14
C LYS A 476 -33.04 12.71 -20.29
N ASP A 477 -33.04 11.37 -20.25
CA ASP A 477 -33.98 10.56 -19.45
C ASP A 477 -33.50 10.30 -18.01
N TYR A 478 -32.32 10.78 -17.62
CA TYR A 478 -31.72 10.57 -16.31
C TYR A 478 -31.74 11.84 -15.44
N ILE A 479 -31.73 11.65 -14.11
CA ILE A 479 -31.40 12.69 -13.13
C ILE A 479 -30.35 12.11 -12.17
N VAL A 480 -29.11 12.56 -12.30
CA VAL A 480 -28.05 12.26 -11.33
C VAL A 480 -28.30 13.10 -10.08
N LEU A 481 -28.69 12.46 -8.97
CA LEU A 481 -29.18 13.12 -7.77
C LEU A 481 -28.14 13.04 -6.64
N ASP A 482 -27.55 14.17 -6.32
CA ASP A 482 -26.67 14.31 -5.17
C ASP A 482 -27.49 14.46 -3.88
N VAL A 483 -27.32 13.51 -2.95
CA VAL A 483 -27.93 13.56 -1.60
C VAL A 483 -26.93 13.78 -0.48
N THR A 484 -25.73 14.27 -0.80
CA THR A 484 -24.74 14.74 0.19
C THR A 484 -25.15 16.06 0.84
N GLU A 485 -24.53 16.41 1.96
CA GLU A 485 -24.71 17.73 2.58
C GLU A 485 -23.87 18.80 1.84
N GLU A 486 -24.26 20.07 1.95
CA GLU A 486 -23.69 21.18 1.16
C GLU A 486 -22.16 21.28 1.24
N VAL A 487 -21.57 20.99 2.40
CA VAL A 487 -20.11 20.99 2.63
C VAL A 487 -19.39 19.87 1.87
N GLU A 488 -20.02 18.71 1.68
CA GLU A 488 -19.42 17.60 0.92
C GLU A 488 -19.45 17.87 -0.58
N ARG A 489 -20.55 18.45 -1.07
CA ARG A 489 -20.69 18.85 -2.48
C ARG A 489 -19.62 19.86 -2.90
N MET A 490 -19.21 20.75 -1.98
CA MET A 490 -18.09 21.67 -2.20
C MET A 490 -16.72 20.96 -2.33
N VAL A 491 -16.55 19.76 -1.77
CA VAL A 491 -15.32 18.96 -1.92
C VAL A 491 -15.33 18.16 -3.23
N TYR A 492 -16.50 17.70 -3.67
CA TYR A 492 -16.71 17.10 -4.99
C TYR A 492 -18.20 16.93 -5.33
N GLN A 493 -18.55 17.19 -6.59
CA GLN A 493 -19.85 16.89 -7.18
C GLN A 493 -19.64 16.16 -8.51
N LEU A 494 -20.54 15.23 -8.87
CA LEU A 494 -20.55 14.70 -10.24
C LEU A 494 -21.02 15.81 -11.21
N PRO A 495 -20.49 15.86 -12.45
CA PRO A 495 -20.95 16.80 -13.47
C PRO A 495 -22.46 16.78 -13.65
N ASN A 496 -23.07 17.96 -13.85
CA ASN A 496 -24.50 18.16 -14.09
C ASN A 496 -25.46 17.56 -13.03
N SER A 497 -24.97 17.17 -11.85
CA SER A 497 -25.80 16.55 -10.79
C SER A 497 -26.72 17.56 -10.09
N TYR A 498 -27.97 17.15 -9.85
CA TYR A 498 -28.98 17.94 -9.14
C TYR A 498 -28.84 17.75 -7.62
N HIS A 499 -28.98 18.81 -6.81
CA HIS A 499 -28.70 18.74 -5.36
C HIS A 499 -29.94 18.76 -4.47
N ILE A 500 -30.17 17.65 -3.75
CA ILE A 500 -31.14 17.57 -2.66
C ILE A 500 -30.56 16.76 -1.49
N PRO A 501 -29.96 17.40 -0.47
CA PRO A 501 -29.46 16.72 0.72
C PRO A 501 -30.49 15.76 1.33
N LEU A 502 -30.07 14.58 1.80
CA LEU A 502 -30.98 13.51 2.21
C LEU A 502 -32.01 13.95 3.26
N GLY A 503 -31.64 14.85 4.19
CA GLY A 503 -32.55 15.42 5.18
C GLY A 503 -33.67 16.27 4.57
N LYS A 504 -33.40 16.96 3.46
CA LYS A 504 -34.34 17.83 2.72
C LYS A 504 -35.18 17.06 1.69
N LEU A 505 -34.73 15.87 1.25
CA LEU A 505 -35.32 15.11 0.15
C LEU A 505 -36.84 14.91 0.22
N ARG A 506 -37.38 14.53 1.39
CA ARG A 506 -38.83 14.28 1.55
C ARG A 506 -39.70 15.53 1.31
N GLN A 507 -39.15 16.73 1.50
CA GLN A 507 -39.85 18.00 1.33
C GLN A 507 -39.72 18.56 -0.10
N ARG A 508 -38.80 18.00 -0.90
CA ARG A 508 -38.42 18.48 -2.24
C ARG A 508 -38.68 17.43 -3.34
N LEU A 509 -39.47 16.39 -3.06
CA LEU A 509 -39.79 15.32 -4.02
C LEU A 509 -40.50 15.83 -5.29
N ASN A 510 -41.19 16.96 -5.21
CA ASN A 510 -41.87 17.62 -6.32
C ASN A 510 -40.91 18.33 -7.30
N GLU A 511 -39.61 18.40 -6.99
CA GLU A 511 -38.57 18.93 -7.90
C GLU A 511 -38.03 17.84 -8.85
N LEU A 512 -38.37 16.56 -8.61
CA LEU A 512 -37.88 15.42 -9.36
C LEU A 512 -38.95 14.87 -10.31
N ASP A 513 -38.58 14.68 -11.57
CA ASP A 513 -39.43 14.11 -12.60
C ASP A 513 -39.56 12.58 -12.43
N LYS A 514 -40.79 12.10 -12.19
CA LYS A 514 -41.10 10.68 -12.00
C LYS A 514 -40.99 9.83 -13.27
N SER A 515 -41.00 10.45 -14.46
CA SER A 515 -40.86 9.73 -15.72
C SER A 515 -39.41 9.29 -15.96
N LYS A 516 -38.45 10.00 -15.35
CA LYS A 516 -37.00 9.82 -15.51
C LYS A 516 -36.40 8.77 -14.59
N ILE A 517 -35.19 8.34 -14.92
CA ILE A 517 -34.39 7.41 -14.12
C ILE A 517 -33.58 8.23 -13.11
N ILE A 518 -33.92 8.12 -11.83
CA ILE A 518 -33.20 8.84 -10.77
C ILE A 518 -31.98 8.02 -10.33
N VAL A 519 -30.80 8.64 -10.36
CA VAL A 519 -29.54 8.02 -9.92
C VAL A 519 -29.03 8.72 -8.66
N PRO A 520 -29.51 8.34 -7.46
CA PRO A 520 -29.02 8.92 -6.22
C PRO A 520 -27.59 8.47 -5.92
N TYR A 521 -26.73 9.44 -5.56
CA TYR A 521 -25.38 9.18 -5.05
C TYR A 521 -25.10 9.93 -3.73
N CYS A 522 -24.11 9.45 -2.99
CA CYS A 522 -23.52 10.14 -1.86
C CYS A 522 -22.04 9.73 -1.71
N SER A 523 -21.33 10.21 -0.68
CA SER A 523 -19.90 9.93 -0.47
C SER A 523 -19.52 8.43 -0.53
N ILE A 524 -20.33 7.54 0.07
CA ILE A 524 -20.03 6.10 0.26
C ILE A 524 -21.22 5.16 0.00
N GLY A 525 -22.21 5.57 -0.79
CA GLY A 525 -23.41 4.76 -1.12
C GLY A 525 -24.53 4.66 -0.06
N VAL A 526 -24.20 4.71 1.24
CA VAL A 526 -25.18 4.45 2.34
C VAL A 526 -26.38 5.42 2.34
N ARG A 527 -26.16 6.72 2.11
CA ARG A 527 -27.25 7.72 2.07
C ARG A 527 -28.05 7.67 0.77
N SER A 528 -27.44 7.27 -0.34
CA SER A 528 -28.14 7.10 -1.61
C SER A 528 -29.03 5.85 -1.64
N TYR A 529 -28.68 4.77 -0.92
CA TYR A 529 -29.63 3.69 -0.63
C TYR A 529 -30.89 4.23 0.09
N ASN A 530 -30.72 5.01 1.16
CA ASN A 530 -31.85 5.62 1.88
C ASN A 530 -32.68 6.54 0.98
N ALA A 531 -32.05 7.34 0.11
CA ALA A 531 -32.74 8.13 -0.89
C ALA A 531 -33.54 7.26 -1.87
N ALA A 532 -32.95 6.17 -2.39
CA ALA A 532 -33.63 5.27 -3.32
C ALA A 532 -34.84 4.58 -2.69
N ARG A 533 -34.76 4.19 -1.41
CA ARG A 533 -35.93 3.64 -0.68
C ARG A 533 -37.02 4.68 -0.47
N ILE A 534 -36.67 5.94 -0.14
CA ILE A 534 -37.64 7.05 -0.06
C ILE A 534 -38.32 7.25 -1.43
N LEU A 535 -37.54 7.37 -2.51
CA LEU A 535 -38.05 7.60 -3.87
C LEU A 535 -38.99 6.48 -4.33
N LYS A 536 -38.55 5.21 -4.27
CA LYS A 536 -39.41 4.05 -4.62
C LYS A 536 -40.71 4.03 -3.81
N GLN A 537 -40.66 4.33 -2.51
CA GLN A 537 -41.86 4.37 -1.66
C GLN A 537 -42.83 5.53 -1.97
N HIS A 538 -42.38 6.57 -2.67
CA HIS A 538 -43.23 7.69 -3.12
C HIS A 538 -43.64 7.56 -4.60
N GLY A 539 -43.47 6.38 -5.21
CA GLY A 539 -43.84 6.11 -6.60
C GLY A 539 -42.90 6.80 -7.60
N PHE A 540 -41.59 6.61 -7.40
CA PHE A 540 -40.57 6.73 -8.44
C PHE A 540 -40.08 5.31 -8.75
N ASP A 541 -40.58 4.71 -9.84
CA ASP A 541 -40.33 3.28 -10.10
C ASP A 541 -38.90 3.04 -10.65
N LYS A 542 -38.37 4.02 -11.38
CA LYS A 542 -37.05 4.01 -12.02
C LYS A 542 -35.98 4.66 -11.13
N VAL A 543 -35.38 3.90 -10.22
CA VAL A 543 -34.32 4.42 -9.33
C VAL A 543 -33.16 3.43 -9.20
N ARG A 544 -31.94 3.86 -9.57
CA ARG A 544 -30.70 3.06 -9.53
C ARG A 544 -29.61 3.76 -8.71
N VAL A 545 -29.12 3.16 -7.63
CA VAL A 545 -28.09 3.76 -6.76
C VAL A 545 -26.73 3.70 -7.44
N LEU A 546 -25.97 4.80 -7.45
CA LEU A 546 -24.57 4.77 -7.90
C LEU A 546 -23.72 3.93 -6.92
N SER A 547 -23.15 2.83 -7.42
CA SER A 547 -22.26 1.92 -6.68
C SER A 547 -21.04 2.64 -6.10
N GLY A 548 -20.63 2.27 -4.89
CA GLY A 548 -19.46 2.83 -4.19
C GLY A 548 -19.59 4.28 -3.70
N GLY A 549 -20.30 5.16 -4.43
CA GLY A 549 -20.42 6.59 -4.12
C GLY A 549 -19.25 7.43 -4.65
N THR A 550 -19.21 8.73 -4.31
CA THR A 550 -18.23 9.67 -4.91
C THR A 550 -16.78 9.30 -4.64
N SER A 551 -16.48 8.69 -3.49
CA SER A 551 -15.13 8.22 -3.17
C SER A 551 -14.62 7.20 -4.18
N PHE A 552 -15.46 6.24 -4.56
CA PHE A 552 -15.14 5.23 -5.58
C PHE A 552 -15.15 5.81 -7.00
N TYR A 553 -16.12 6.68 -7.30
CA TYR A 553 -16.22 7.36 -8.60
C TYR A 553 -14.98 8.21 -8.91
N LYS A 554 -14.39 8.87 -7.90
CA LYS A 554 -13.10 9.58 -8.02
C LYS A 554 -11.96 8.65 -8.43
N SER A 555 -11.82 7.49 -7.78
CA SER A 555 -10.77 6.51 -8.11
C SER A 555 -10.88 5.99 -9.55
N VAL A 556 -12.11 5.82 -10.06
CA VAL A 556 -12.35 5.44 -11.46
C VAL A 556 -11.95 6.56 -12.43
N HIS A 557 -12.13 7.82 -12.06
CA HIS A 557 -11.82 9.02 -12.86
C HIS A 557 -10.51 9.71 -12.45
N HIS A 558 -9.58 8.98 -11.81
CA HIS A 558 -8.42 9.58 -11.15
C HIS A 558 -7.55 10.42 -12.11
N GLU A 559 -7.33 9.97 -13.35
CA GLU A 559 -6.57 10.74 -14.35
C GLU A 559 -7.25 12.05 -14.76
N GLU A 560 -8.58 12.08 -14.85
CA GLU A 560 -9.33 13.29 -15.21
C GLU A 560 -9.38 14.26 -14.03
N TYR A 561 -9.47 13.72 -12.81
CA TYR A 561 -9.40 14.49 -11.57
C TYR A 561 -8.05 15.18 -11.41
N LEU A 562 -6.93 14.52 -11.71
CA LEU A 562 -5.60 15.14 -11.73
C LEU A 562 -5.50 16.24 -12.81
N LYS A 563 -5.87 15.95 -14.06
CA LYS A 563 -5.81 16.92 -15.17
C LYS A 563 -6.64 18.18 -14.88
N GLY A 564 -7.83 18.02 -14.29
CA GLY A 564 -8.65 19.15 -13.83
C GLY A 564 -7.96 19.99 -12.75
N TYR A 565 -7.23 19.35 -11.83
CA TYR A 565 -6.46 20.04 -10.79
C TYR A 565 -5.25 20.80 -11.37
N GLU A 566 -4.54 20.20 -12.33
CA GLU A 566 -3.43 20.84 -13.05
C GLU A 566 -3.90 22.09 -13.80
N MET A 567 -5.01 22.00 -14.54
CA MET A 567 -5.57 23.15 -15.27
C MET A 567 -6.07 24.26 -14.34
N MET A 568 -6.74 23.94 -13.22
CA MET A 568 -7.08 24.97 -12.21
C MET A 568 -5.83 25.62 -11.60
N GLY A 569 -4.74 24.86 -11.47
CA GLY A 569 -3.42 25.37 -11.07
C GLY A 569 -2.69 26.18 -12.15
N GLU A 570 -3.15 26.17 -13.41
CA GLU A 570 -2.70 27.11 -14.46
C GLU A 570 -3.61 28.34 -14.53
N ASP A 571 -4.92 28.20 -14.32
CA ASP A 571 -5.84 29.34 -14.29
C ASP A 571 -5.58 30.27 -13.09
N MET A 572 -5.23 29.75 -11.90
CA MET A 572 -4.76 30.61 -10.81
C MET A 572 -3.47 31.39 -11.17
N LYS A 573 -2.62 30.84 -12.05
CA LYS A 573 -1.43 31.53 -12.59
C LYS A 573 -1.78 32.48 -13.75
N SER A 574 -2.99 32.41 -14.30
CA SER A 574 -3.49 33.32 -15.33
C SER A 574 -4.18 34.55 -14.69
N GLU A 575 -4.95 34.35 -13.62
CA GLU A 575 -5.53 35.44 -12.82
C GLU A 575 -4.46 36.31 -12.12
N ASP A 576 -3.40 35.70 -11.57
CA ASP A 576 -2.29 36.46 -10.95
C ASP A 576 -1.42 37.25 -11.97
N ARG A 577 -1.61 37.02 -13.28
CA ARG A 577 -1.08 37.88 -14.34
C ARG A 577 -2.01 39.04 -14.69
N LEU A 578 -3.33 38.84 -14.60
CA LEU A 578 -4.33 39.89 -14.84
C LEU A 578 -4.41 40.92 -13.69
N LEU A 579 -3.99 40.55 -12.48
CA LEU A 579 -3.91 41.46 -11.33
C LEU A 579 -2.63 42.32 -11.26
N LYS A 580 -1.71 42.19 -12.22
CA LYS A 580 -0.46 42.98 -12.30
C LYS A 580 -0.43 43.84 -13.58
N GLY A 581 -1.32 44.82 -13.63
CA GLY A 581 -1.41 45.77 -14.74
C GLY A 581 -0.24 46.77 -14.78
N ASP A 582 0.18 47.08 -16.01
CA ASP A 582 0.99 48.23 -16.44
C ASP A 582 2.30 48.57 -15.71
N GLU A 583 3.42 48.13 -16.29
CA GLU A 583 4.49 49.08 -16.63
C GLU A 583 5.16 48.70 -17.98
N LYS A 584 5.43 49.71 -18.84
CA LYS A 584 5.91 49.51 -20.22
C LYS A 584 7.38 49.87 -20.39
N VAL A 585 8.20 48.95 -20.90
CA VAL A 585 9.40 49.25 -21.72
C VAL A 585 9.48 48.22 -22.87
N MET A 586 10.10 48.58 -24.00
CA MET A 586 10.12 47.81 -25.25
C MET A 586 11.50 47.24 -25.63
N ALA A 587 11.45 46.17 -26.46
CA ALA A 587 12.34 45.87 -27.61
C ALA A 587 13.61 44.97 -27.49
N ALA A 588 13.84 44.25 -28.61
CA ALA A 588 15.11 43.80 -29.21
C ALA A 588 15.83 42.50 -28.75
N GLU A 589 15.40 41.37 -29.31
CA GLU A 589 16.17 40.47 -30.21
C GLU A 589 17.70 40.20 -30.00
N THR A 590 18.04 38.99 -29.51
CA THR A 590 19.15 38.07 -29.96
C THR A 590 20.65 38.51 -29.95
N PRO A 591 21.65 37.60 -30.13
CA PRO A 591 21.69 36.12 -30.00
C PRO A 591 22.87 35.58 -29.13
N VAL A 592 23.00 34.24 -29.11
CA VAL A 592 24.02 33.39 -28.44
C VAL A 592 25.49 33.71 -28.79
N ALA A 593 26.40 33.55 -27.81
CA ALA A 593 27.85 33.34 -28.02
C ALA A 593 28.45 32.31 -27.04
N LYS A 594 29.51 31.60 -27.44
CA LYS A 594 30.26 30.61 -26.63
C LYS A 594 31.66 31.11 -26.26
N MET A 595 32.13 30.81 -25.04
CA MET A 595 33.56 30.66 -24.65
C MET A 595 33.55 29.91 -23.31
N GLN A 596 34.17 28.75 -23.11
CA GLN A 596 35.54 28.23 -23.33
C GLN A 596 36.20 27.96 -21.96
N VAL A 597 36.72 26.75 -21.80
CA VAL A 597 37.38 26.25 -20.58
C VAL A 597 38.84 26.72 -20.51
N LYS A 598 39.39 26.85 -19.31
CA LYS A 598 40.83 26.72 -19.07
C LYS A 598 41.11 25.77 -17.92
N GLU A 599 41.76 24.67 -18.23
CA GLU A 599 42.43 23.80 -17.26
C GLU A 599 43.77 24.41 -16.84
N THR A 600 44.31 23.97 -15.69
CA THR A 600 45.75 23.99 -15.44
C THR A 600 46.13 22.69 -14.75
N VAL A 601 47.06 21.93 -15.34
CA VAL A 601 47.53 20.63 -14.82
C VAL A 601 48.86 20.81 -14.08
N ILE A 602 49.03 20.11 -12.96
CA ILE A 602 50.34 19.75 -12.39
C ILE A 602 50.29 18.26 -12.01
N GLU A 603 51.41 17.57 -12.18
CA GLU A 603 51.49 16.11 -12.33
C GLU A 603 51.68 15.32 -11.02
N SER A 604 51.48 14.00 -11.09
CA SER A 604 51.73 13.01 -10.04
C SER A 604 53.15 12.42 -10.09
N PRO A 605 53.54 11.60 -9.10
CA PRO A 605 53.98 10.24 -9.44
C PRO A 605 53.54 9.14 -8.43
N VAL A 606 53.74 7.88 -8.83
CA VAL A 606 53.63 6.62 -8.03
C VAL A 606 55.03 6.15 -7.55
N GLU A 607 55.26 5.14 -6.71
CA GLU A 607 54.44 3.99 -6.19
C GLU A 607 54.84 3.74 -4.69
N GLU A 608 54.59 2.66 -3.91
CA GLU A 608 54.11 1.27 -4.07
C GLU A 608 53.57 0.73 -2.71
N SER A 609 53.06 -0.51 -2.68
CA SER A 609 52.99 -1.44 -1.53
C SER A 609 51.84 -1.34 -0.49
N MET A 610 51.53 -2.51 0.10
CA MET A 610 50.43 -2.74 1.06
C MET A 610 50.95 -3.05 2.47
N LYS A 611 50.28 -2.56 3.53
CA LYS A 611 49.99 -3.35 4.76
C LYS A 611 49.07 -2.64 5.77
N GLU A 612 48.60 -3.43 6.74
CA GLU A 612 47.64 -3.07 7.78
C GLU A 612 48.23 -2.18 8.89
N SER A 613 47.42 -1.25 9.42
CA SER A 613 47.23 -1.09 10.87
C SER A 613 46.09 -0.09 11.13
N ALA A 614 45.21 -0.38 12.09
CA ALA A 614 44.21 0.56 12.56
C ALA A 614 44.70 1.23 13.86
N THR A 615 44.84 2.56 13.84
CA THR A 615 45.16 3.38 15.02
C THR A 615 44.19 4.55 15.12
N GLU A 616 43.46 4.64 16.24
CA GLU A 616 42.53 5.73 16.50
C GLU A 616 43.28 7.05 16.72
N LEU A 617 42.80 8.13 16.11
CA LEU A 617 43.26 9.50 16.39
C LEU A 617 42.41 10.13 17.51
N PRO A 618 43.01 10.87 18.45
CA PRO A 618 42.29 11.40 19.60
C PRO A 618 41.31 12.51 19.22
N VAL A 619 40.04 12.34 19.61
CA VAL A 619 38.98 13.34 19.39
C VAL A 619 39.23 14.58 20.24
N LYS A 620 39.17 15.75 19.61
CA LYS A 620 39.32 17.06 20.25
C LYS A 620 37.95 17.55 20.76
N GLU A 621 37.63 17.30 22.03
CA GLU A 621 36.44 17.90 22.67
C GLU A 621 36.56 19.43 22.68
N ILE A 622 35.54 20.16 22.20
CA ILE A 622 35.56 21.63 22.08
C ILE A 622 34.47 22.31 22.93
N ALA A 623 33.35 21.64 23.21
CA ALA A 623 32.33 22.16 24.14
C ALA A 623 31.70 21.05 25.01
N ILE A 624 31.51 21.36 26.29
CA ILE A 624 30.72 20.55 27.23
C ILE A 624 29.42 21.32 27.53
N LEU A 625 28.28 20.71 27.19
CA LEU A 625 26.96 21.30 27.24
C LEU A 625 26.10 20.60 28.30
N ASP A 626 25.90 21.27 29.43
CA ASP A 626 24.98 20.74 30.45
C ASP A 626 23.51 21.04 30.09
N CYS A 627 22.72 19.99 29.96
CA CYS A 627 21.26 19.97 29.80
C CYS A 627 20.57 19.22 30.96
N CYS A 628 21.29 18.89 32.04
CA CYS A 628 20.71 18.27 33.22
C CYS A 628 19.67 19.21 33.87
N GLY A 629 18.58 18.62 34.35
CA GLY A 629 17.41 19.35 34.82
C GLY A 629 16.49 19.92 33.74
N MET A 630 16.75 19.69 32.44
CA MET A 630 15.81 20.05 31.35
C MET A 630 14.86 18.88 30.99
N GLN A 631 13.79 19.18 30.26
CA GLN A 631 12.79 18.22 29.76
C GLN A 631 12.51 18.49 28.27
N CYS A 632 12.13 17.46 27.51
CA CYS A 632 11.77 17.56 26.10
C CYS A 632 10.79 18.72 25.81
N PRO A 633 11.04 19.58 24.79
CA PRO A 633 12.08 19.48 23.76
C PRO A 633 13.41 20.18 24.10
N GLY A 634 13.57 20.72 25.31
CA GLY A 634 14.67 21.58 25.73
C GLY A 634 16.10 21.10 25.41
N PRO A 635 16.48 19.84 25.72
CA PRO A 635 17.80 19.32 25.41
C PRO A 635 18.16 19.37 23.91
N ILE A 636 17.24 18.96 23.03
CA ILE A 636 17.45 18.93 21.57
C ILE A 636 17.52 20.36 20.99
N LEU A 637 16.69 21.28 21.50
CA LEU A 637 16.77 22.70 21.13
C LEU A 637 18.14 23.30 21.48
N LYS A 638 18.65 23.02 22.69
CA LYS A 638 19.95 23.55 23.15
C LYS A 638 21.13 22.94 22.40
N VAL A 639 21.04 21.66 22.04
CA VAL A 639 21.99 20.99 21.14
C VAL A 639 22.03 21.67 19.77
N ASN A 640 20.87 21.89 19.15
CA ASN A 640 20.77 22.56 17.85
C ASN A 640 21.30 24.02 17.89
N GLU A 641 20.98 24.78 18.95
CA GLU A 641 21.48 26.16 19.12
C GLU A 641 22.99 26.21 19.43
N THR A 642 23.61 25.10 19.82
CA THR A 642 25.06 25.00 20.06
C THR A 642 25.78 24.56 18.79
N LEU A 643 25.35 23.49 18.13
CA LEU A 643 25.96 22.97 16.90
C LEU A 643 25.83 23.92 15.69
N SER A 644 24.78 24.74 15.65
CA SER A 644 24.66 25.83 14.64
C SER A 644 25.78 26.88 14.75
N LYS A 645 26.54 26.93 15.85
CA LYS A 645 27.65 27.85 16.10
C LYS A 645 29.05 27.20 16.07
N CYS A 646 29.12 25.87 15.90
CA CYS A 646 30.36 25.10 15.80
C CYS A 646 30.85 25.00 14.33
N GLU A 647 32.08 24.57 14.11
CA GLU A 647 32.63 24.24 12.77
C GLU A 647 32.45 22.75 12.45
N ASP A 648 32.44 22.39 11.16
CA ASP A 648 32.28 20.99 10.73
C ASP A 648 33.49 20.16 11.17
N GLY A 649 33.22 19.05 11.85
CA GLY A 649 34.24 18.24 12.52
C GLY A 649 34.30 18.44 14.05
N ASP A 650 33.76 19.54 14.60
CA ASP A 650 33.73 19.79 16.05
C ASP A 650 32.93 18.71 16.79
N VAL A 651 33.41 18.31 17.97
CA VAL A 651 32.69 17.38 18.87
C VAL A 651 32.26 18.08 20.15
N ILE A 652 30.95 18.03 20.42
CA ILE A 652 30.35 18.48 21.67
C ILE A 652 29.94 17.29 22.54
N LYS A 653 30.11 17.46 23.86
CA LYS A 653 29.66 16.53 24.89
C LYS A 653 28.42 17.08 25.56
N VAL A 654 27.37 16.28 25.72
CA VAL A 654 26.08 16.74 26.25
C VAL A 654 25.60 15.82 27.37
N THR A 655 25.30 16.39 28.55
CA THR A 655 24.73 15.68 29.70
C THR A 655 23.25 16.04 29.87
N ALA A 656 22.34 15.09 30.02
CA ALA A 656 20.93 15.37 30.27
C ALA A 656 20.24 14.35 31.17
N THR A 657 19.37 14.81 32.08
CA THR A 657 18.54 13.97 32.96
C THR A 657 17.25 13.48 32.32
N ASP A 658 16.96 13.89 31.07
CA ASP A 658 15.79 13.41 30.35
C ASP A 658 16.02 11.96 29.86
N MET A 659 15.03 11.10 30.10
CA MET A 659 15.06 9.69 29.76
C MET A 659 14.82 9.44 28.25
N GLY A 660 14.18 10.37 27.54
CA GLY A 660 13.98 10.27 26.08
C GLY A 660 15.22 10.66 25.27
N PHE A 661 16.00 11.62 25.79
CA PHE A 661 17.03 12.35 25.04
C PHE A 661 18.05 11.46 24.30
N ALA A 662 18.47 10.33 24.89
CA ALA A 662 19.45 9.44 24.25
C ALA A 662 18.93 8.79 22.95
N ARG A 663 17.61 8.65 22.77
CA ARG A 663 16.98 8.21 21.50
C ARG A 663 16.65 9.40 20.60
N ASP A 664 16.14 10.47 21.18
CA ASP A 664 15.78 11.69 20.44
C ASP A 664 17.00 12.29 19.72
N VAL A 665 18.18 12.26 20.35
CA VAL A 665 19.42 12.76 19.78
C VAL A 665 19.96 11.87 18.66
N GLU A 666 19.77 10.54 18.73
CA GLU A 666 20.14 9.61 17.66
C GLU A 666 19.29 9.87 16.41
N ALA A 667 17.97 10.02 16.58
CA ALA A 667 17.05 10.38 15.51
C ALA A 667 17.33 11.79 14.94
N TRP A 668 17.70 12.75 15.81
CA TRP A 668 18.07 14.10 15.42
C TRP A 668 19.37 14.14 14.59
N CYS A 669 20.42 13.43 15.03
CA CYS A 669 21.69 13.31 14.30
C CYS A 669 21.47 12.77 12.89
N LYS A 670 20.79 11.61 12.78
CA LYS A 670 20.42 10.95 11.52
C LYS A 670 19.60 11.82 10.57
N ARG A 671 18.87 12.83 11.07
CA ARG A 671 18.04 13.73 10.25
C ARG A 671 18.68 15.09 9.94
N THR A 672 19.71 15.48 10.68
CA THR A 672 20.41 16.78 10.52
C THR A 672 21.79 16.67 9.87
N GLY A 673 22.25 15.45 9.55
CA GLY A 673 23.56 15.22 8.92
C GLY A 673 24.73 15.27 9.91
N ASN A 674 24.45 15.20 11.21
CA ASN A 674 25.46 15.18 12.28
C ASN A 674 25.70 13.73 12.75
N THR A 675 26.91 13.43 13.22
CA THR A 675 27.29 12.09 13.67
C THR A 675 27.17 11.95 15.20
N LEU A 676 26.37 10.99 15.67
CA LEU A 676 26.40 10.54 17.06
C LEU A 676 27.65 9.66 17.27
N VAL A 677 28.67 10.19 17.94
CA VAL A 677 29.96 9.51 18.16
C VAL A 677 29.83 8.43 19.24
N LYS A 678 29.15 8.74 20.34
CA LYS A 678 28.96 7.83 21.48
C LYS A 678 27.75 8.23 22.32
N ALA A 679 27.09 7.25 22.93
CA ALA A 679 26.09 7.46 23.98
C ALA A 679 26.40 6.58 25.20
N GLU A 680 26.41 7.19 26.38
CA GLU A 680 26.73 6.57 27.67
C GLU A 680 25.51 6.73 28.61
N PRO A 681 24.62 5.73 28.71
CA PRO A 681 23.43 5.80 29.56
C PRO A 681 23.78 5.61 31.05
N GLY A 682 23.58 6.66 31.85
CA GLY A 682 23.85 6.64 33.29
C GLY A 682 22.59 6.46 34.15
N LYS A 683 22.77 6.14 35.44
CA LYS A 683 21.66 5.86 36.38
C LYS A 683 20.83 7.08 36.82
N LYS A 684 21.18 8.29 36.37
CA LYS A 684 20.52 9.57 36.69
C LYS A 684 20.55 10.57 35.53
N GLU A 685 21.59 10.52 34.71
CA GLU A 685 21.81 11.36 33.54
C GLU A 685 22.41 10.54 32.40
N ASN A 686 22.13 10.93 31.17
CA ASN A 686 22.66 10.36 29.95
C ASN A 686 23.74 11.30 29.40
N THR A 687 24.91 10.77 29.04
CA THR A 687 25.99 11.54 28.38
C THR A 687 26.07 11.12 26.93
N VAL A 688 26.06 12.07 25.99
CA VAL A 688 26.20 11.79 24.55
C VAL A 688 27.24 12.71 23.92
N TYR A 689 27.89 12.23 22.87
CA TYR A 689 28.96 12.93 22.15
C TYR A 689 28.55 13.06 20.70
N ILE A 690 28.44 14.29 20.21
CA ILE A 690 27.88 14.63 18.90
C ILE A 690 28.95 15.38 18.11
N LYS A 691 29.28 14.88 16.92
CA LYS A 691 30.16 15.54 15.96
C LYS A 691 29.34 16.29 14.92
N LYS A 692 29.75 17.50 14.57
CA LYS A 692 29.14 18.27 13.49
C LYS A 692 29.57 17.73 12.13
N GLY A 693 28.62 17.56 11.21
CA GLY A 693 28.86 16.93 9.91
C GLY A 693 29.01 15.41 10.00
N ASN A 694 29.46 14.79 8.90
CA ASN A 694 29.49 13.34 8.70
C ASN A 694 30.80 12.86 8.08
N ASP A 695 31.42 11.80 8.61
CA ASP A 695 32.69 11.23 8.12
C ASP A 695 32.52 10.34 6.86
N SER A 696 31.55 10.66 6.00
CA SER A 696 31.24 9.90 4.78
C SER A 696 31.85 10.54 3.53
N CYS A 697 32.53 9.72 2.72
CA CYS A 697 33.17 10.03 1.43
C CYS A 697 32.49 11.16 0.60
N PRO A 698 33.26 12.15 0.08
CA PRO A 698 32.72 13.39 -0.52
C PRO A 698 32.18 13.22 -1.95
N ILE A 699 31.25 12.28 -2.17
CA ILE A 699 30.55 12.08 -3.46
C ILE A 699 29.02 12.28 -3.33
N LEU A 700 28.47 12.32 -2.10
CA LEU A 700 27.03 12.50 -1.85
C LEU A 700 26.50 13.96 -1.95
N ASN A 701 27.32 14.91 -2.39
CA ASN A 701 26.94 16.33 -2.55
C ASN A 701 26.62 16.75 -4.00
N SER A 702 26.29 15.82 -4.89
CA SER A 702 25.71 16.13 -6.21
C SER A 702 24.19 16.30 -6.12
N VAL A 703 23.75 17.56 -6.13
CA VAL A 703 22.36 18.04 -6.05
C VAL A 703 21.33 17.15 -6.78
N ILE A 704 20.36 16.61 -6.03
CA ILE A 704 19.08 16.10 -6.56
C ILE A 704 17.99 17.13 -6.22
N PRO A 705 17.47 17.92 -7.19
CA PRO A 705 16.47 18.95 -6.93
C PRO A 705 15.04 18.44 -7.19
N THR A 706 14.56 17.51 -6.36
CA THR A 706 13.13 17.12 -6.32
C THR A 706 12.56 17.38 -4.92
N THR A 707 11.93 18.55 -4.76
CA THR A 707 11.48 19.08 -3.46
C THR A 707 10.19 18.42 -2.98
N LEU A 708 10.27 17.19 -2.50
CA LEU A 708 9.19 16.55 -1.74
C LEU A 708 8.79 17.42 -0.53
N PRO A 709 7.49 17.68 -0.27
CA PRO A 709 7.02 18.44 0.90
C PRO A 709 7.68 18.01 2.20
N GLN A 710 8.19 18.94 3.01
CA GLN A 710 8.88 18.67 4.29
C GLN A 710 8.30 19.41 5.50
N GLY A 711 7.27 20.24 5.29
CA GLY A 711 6.61 21.00 6.36
C GLY A 711 5.84 20.13 7.35
N LYS A 712 5.38 20.79 8.43
CA LYS A 712 4.53 20.21 9.47
C LYS A 712 3.41 21.19 9.81
N THR A 713 2.17 20.76 9.66
CA THR A 713 1.00 21.53 10.08
C THR A 713 0.39 20.99 11.37
N ILE A 714 -0.06 21.89 12.24
CA ILE A 714 -0.74 21.56 13.49
C ILE A 714 -1.96 22.47 13.66
N ILE A 715 -3.16 21.91 13.51
CA ILE A 715 -4.41 22.57 13.87
C ILE A 715 -4.57 22.50 15.39
N VAL A 716 -4.61 23.65 16.04
CA VAL A 716 -4.89 23.78 17.48
C VAL A 716 -6.33 24.27 17.64
N PHE A 717 -7.25 23.31 17.80
CA PHE A 717 -8.67 23.55 18.04
C PHE A 717 -8.95 23.71 19.54
N SER A 718 -8.24 22.97 20.39
CA SER A 718 -8.50 22.99 21.83
C SER A 718 -7.86 24.16 22.57
N GLY A 719 -8.61 24.73 23.51
CA GLY A 719 -8.13 25.71 24.50
C GLY A 719 -7.73 25.09 25.85
N ASP A 720 -7.53 23.77 25.92
CA ASP A 720 -7.11 23.10 27.15
C ASP A 720 -5.59 23.22 27.35
N LEU A 721 -5.14 23.53 28.58
CA LEU A 721 -3.74 23.81 28.92
C LEU A 721 -2.80 22.66 28.55
N ASP A 722 -3.20 21.42 28.84
CA ASP A 722 -2.44 20.20 28.57
C ASP A 722 -2.29 19.90 27.07
N LYS A 723 -3.32 20.22 26.26
CA LYS A 723 -3.29 20.03 24.81
C LYS A 723 -2.49 21.12 24.10
N VAL A 724 -2.71 22.39 24.46
CA VAL A 724 -1.93 23.51 23.92
C VAL A 724 -0.43 23.35 24.27
N LEU A 725 -0.12 22.87 25.48
CA LEU A 725 1.25 22.51 25.87
C LEU A 725 1.84 21.43 24.95
N ALA A 726 1.10 20.34 24.69
CA ALA A 726 1.54 19.29 23.76
C ALA A 726 1.77 19.82 22.34
N SER A 727 0.88 20.66 21.80
CA SER A 727 1.04 21.28 20.48
C SER A 727 2.35 22.05 20.36
N PHE A 728 2.69 22.87 21.35
CA PHE A 728 3.94 23.64 21.33
C PHE A 728 5.20 22.79 21.59
N ILE A 729 5.12 21.71 22.37
CA ILE A 729 6.23 20.74 22.51
C ILE A 729 6.52 20.08 21.16
N ILE A 730 5.49 19.57 20.48
CA ILE A 730 5.60 18.92 19.17
C ILE A 730 6.14 19.91 18.13
N ALA A 731 5.60 21.13 18.09
CA ALA A 731 6.03 22.16 17.13
C ALA A 731 7.52 22.51 17.27
N ASN A 732 7.98 22.79 18.51
CA ASN A 732 9.38 23.12 18.75
C ASN A 732 10.31 21.92 18.48
N GLY A 733 9.90 20.69 18.81
CA GLY A 733 10.66 19.47 18.47
C GLY A 733 10.79 19.24 16.96
N ALA A 734 9.69 19.41 16.22
CA ALA A 734 9.66 19.35 14.76
C ALA A 734 10.55 20.43 14.12
N ARG A 735 10.55 21.65 14.68
CA ARG A 735 11.40 22.75 14.22
C ARG A 735 12.88 22.51 14.51
N ALA A 736 13.20 21.89 15.65
CA ALA A 736 14.57 21.49 15.98
C ALA A 736 15.13 20.40 15.03
N LEU A 737 14.25 19.59 14.42
CA LEU A 737 14.57 18.65 13.33
C LEU A 737 14.67 19.34 11.94
N GLY A 738 14.87 20.66 11.90
CA GLY A 738 15.11 21.44 10.68
C GLY A 738 13.88 21.66 9.79
N ARG A 739 12.66 21.38 10.28
CA ARG A 739 11.44 21.47 9.44
C ARG A 739 10.82 22.88 9.47
N PRO A 740 10.17 23.33 8.40
CA PRO A 740 9.19 24.42 8.52
C PRO A 740 7.96 23.88 9.27
N VAL A 741 7.34 24.73 10.09
CA VAL A 741 6.20 24.34 10.94
C VAL A 741 5.18 25.49 10.97
N THR A 742 3.91 25.16 10.75
CA THR A 742 2.78 26.10 10.84
C THR A 742 1.76 25.57 11.84
N MET A 743 1.40 26.42 12.81
CA MET A 743 0.38 26.14 13.81
C MET A 743 -0.86 27.00 13.56
N PHE A 744 -1.99 26.37 13.24
CA PHE A 744 -3.24 27.04 12.90
C PHE A 744 -4.24 26.97 14.06
N PHE A 745 -4.41 28.09 14.75
CA PHE A 745 -5.27 28.21 15.93
C PHE A 745 -6.69 28.57 15.49
N THR A 746 -7.63 27.72 15.89
CA THR A 746 -9.04 27.83 15.49
C THR A 746 -9.94 27.55 16.71
N PHE A 747 -11.16 28.09 16.70
CA PHE A 747 -12.09 28.05 17.83
C PHE A 747 -11.38 28.28 19.19
N TRP A 748 -11.52 27.35 20.14
CA TRP A 748 -11.06 27.51 21.52
C TRP A 748 -9.55 27.71 21.64
N GLY A 749 -8.75 27.17 20.72
CA GLY A 749 -7.30 27.35 20.65
C GLY A 749 -6.85 28.81 20.54
N LEU A 750 -7.65 29.68 19.91
CA LEU A 750 -7.36 31.12 19.81
C LEU A 750 -7.15 31.79 21.18
N ASN A 751 -7.73 31.25 22.25
CA ASN A 751 -7.57 31.81 23.60
C ASN A 751 -6.14 31.71 24.15
N ALA A 752 -5.32 30.79 23.63
CA ALA A 752 -3.89 30.70 23.96
C ALA A 752 -3.12 31.92 23.42
N LEU A 753 -3.45 32.36 22.20
CA LEU A 753 -2.78 33.47 21.50
C LEU A 753 -3.23 34.87 21.95
N ARG A 754 -4.23 34.98 22.83
CA ARG A 754 -4.70 36.28 23.35
C ARG A 754 -3.70 36.88 24.33
N LYS A 755 -3.42 38.18 24.20
CA LYS A 755 -2.70 38.97 25.20
C LYS A 755 -3.38 38.79 26.58
N PRO A 756 -2.61 38.60 27.67
CA PRO A 756 -3.17 38.36 29.01
C PRO A 756 -3.84 39.62 29.61
N GLU A 757 -3.47 40.79 29.09
CA GLU A 757 -3.95 42.11 29.49
C GLU A 757 -5.31 42.48 28.87
N LYS A 758 -5.89 43.61 29.30
CA LYS A 758 -7.20 44.08 28.80
C LYS A 758 -6.99 45.24 27.81
N VAL A 759 -6.82 44.88 26.54
CA VAL A 759 -6.82 45.84 25.43
C VAL A 759 -8.18 46.54 25.31
N LYS A 760 -8.19 47.83 24.98
CA LYS A 760 -9.41 48.62 24.73
C LYS A 760 -9.71 48.63 23.22
N VAL A 761 -10.72 47.86 22.81
CA VAL A 761 -11.18 47.76 21.41
C VAL A 761 -12.67 48.11 21.30
N LYS A 762 -13.08 48.74 20.20
CA LYS A 762 -14.49 49.00 19.88
C LYS A 762 -15.11 47.71 19.32
N LYS A 763 -16.23 47.27 19.88
CA LYS A 763 -16.93 46.03 19.51
C LYS A 763 -18.44 46.16 19.68
N PRO A 764 -19.25 45.40 18.91
CA PRO A 764 -20.65 45.14 19.21
C PRO A 764 -20.87 44.59 20.62
N PHE A 765 -22.12 44.64 21.10
CA PHE A 765 -22.49 44.24 22.46
C PHE A 765 -22.26 42.74 22.72
N MET A 766 -22.64 41.88 21.78
CA MET A 766 -22.50 40.42 21.89
C MET A 766 -21.03 39.99 21.93
N ASP A 767 -20.23 40.47 20.99
CA ASP A 767 -18.78 40.23 20.87
C ASP A 767 -18.04 40.63 22.15
N ARG A 768 -18.46 41.74 22.76
CA ARG A 768 -17.93 42.24 24.04
C ARG A 768 -18.31 41.34 25.22
N MET A 769 -19.45 40.65 25.15
CA MET A 769 -19.88 39.66 26.15
C MET A 769 -19.11 38.33 25.98
N PHE A 770 -19.09 37.76 24.76
CA PHE A 770 -18.30 36.55 24.44
C PHE A 770 -16.81 36.75 24.77
N GLY A 771 -16.20 37.84 24.28
CA GLY A 771 -14.80 38.20 24.54
C GLY A 771 -14.46 38.48 26.01
N ALA A 772 -15.45 38.58 26.90
CA ALA A 772 -15.29 38.68 28.35
C ALA A 772 -15.48 37.34 29.09
N MET A 773 -16.27 36.40 28.55
CA MET A 773 -16.48 35.08 29.14
C MET A 773 -15.32 34.10 28.90
N MET A 774 -14.58 34.28 27.80
CA MET A 774 -13.49 33.38 27.42
C MET A 774 -12.13 33.70 28.07
N PRO A 775 -11.22 32.72 28.23
CA PRO A 775 -9.86 32.94 28.76
C PRO A 775 -9.05 33.98 27.98
N ARG A 776 -8.00 34.50 28.63
CA ARG A 776 -7.04 35.45 28.02
C ARG A 776 -5.62 35.00 28.30
N GLY A 777 -4.97 34.48 27.26
CA GLY A 777 -3.62 33.95 27.30
C GLY A 777 -3.51 32.59 27.98
N SER A 778 -2.41 31.90 27.67
CA SER A 778 -2.04 30.58 28.19
C SER A 778 -2.20 30.42 29.71
N LYS A 779 -1.86 31.45 30.50
CA LYS A 779 -2.00 31.47 31.97
C LYS A 779 -3.42 31.21 32.50
N LYS A 780 -4.47 31.40 31.67
CA LYS A 780 -5.88 31.21 32.05
C LYS A 780 -6.54 29.97 31.43
N LEU A 781 -5.79 29.14 30.71
CA LEU A 781 -6.31 27.89 30.14
C LEU A 781 -6.59 26.86 31.25
N LYS A 782 -7.54 25.96 30.97
CA LYS A 782 -8.03 24.94 31.91
C LYS A 782 -7.45 23.58 31.55
N LEU A 783 -7.18 22.71 32.53
CA LEU A 783 -6.95 21.29 32.20
C LEU A 783 -8.20 20.65 31.59
N SER A 784 -8.00 19.82 30.56
CA SER A 784 -9.05 19.06 29.87
C SER A 784 -9.75 18.04 30.78
N LYS A 785 -9.02 17.51 31.77
CA LYS A 785 -9.49 16.57 32.80
C LYS A 785 -8.98 16.99 34.17
N LEU A 786 -9.63 16.51 35.24
CA LEU A 786 -9.24 16.78 36.64
C LEU A 786 -9.10 18.28 36.99
N ASN A 787 -9.88 19.15 36.33
CA ASN A 787 -9.75 20.61 36.49
C ASN A 787 -9.97 21.10 37.94
N MET A 788 -10.88 20.45 38.68
CA MET A 788 -11.19 20.72 40.09
C MET A 788 -11.38 22.22 40.40
N GLY A 789 -12.22 22.91 39.63
CA GLY A 789 -12.49 24.35 39.80
C GLY A 789 -11.27 25.25 39.57
N GLY A 790 -10.28 24.78 38.80
CA GLY A 790 -8.98 25.44 38.61
C GLY A 790 -7.89 25.01 39.59
N MET A 791 -8.21 24.20 40.61
CA MET A 791 -7.20 23.63 41.51
C MET A 791 -6.24 22.69 40.78
N GLY A 792 -6.75 21.87 39.86
CA GLY A 792 -5.93 20.98 39.03
C GLY A 792 -4.98 21.75 38.12
N THR A 793 -5.45 22.83 37.47
CA THR A 793 -4.59 23.73 36.67
C THR A 793 -3.43 24.28 37.50
N LYS A 794 -3.69 24.79 38.72
CA LYS A 794 -2.63 25.29 39.61
C LYS A 794 -1.68 24.17 40.06
N MET A 795 -2.18 22.97 40.32
CA MET A 795 -1.37 21.81 40.67
C MET A 795 -0.44 21.40 39.52
N MET A 796 -0.93 21.30 38.28
CA MET A 796 -0.07 20.98 37.14
C MET A 796 0.94 22.09 36.86
N GLN A 797 0.55 23.37 36.92
CA GLN A 797 1.48 24.50 36.77
C GLN A 797 2.59 24.47 37.83
N LYS A 798 2.27 24.06 39.07
CA LYS A 798 3.29 23.83 40.09
C LYS A 798 4.19 22.63 39.75
N VAL A 799 3.62 21.47 39.41
CA VAL A 799 4.40 20.27 39.06
C VAL A 799 5.28 20.47 37.83
N MET A 800 4.84 21.26 36.84
CA MET A 800 5.67 21.68 35.71
C MET A 800 6.88 22.48 36.18
N LYS A 801 6.67 23.50 37.03
CA LYS A 801 7.77 24.30 37.60
C LYS A 801 8.71 23.47 38.48
N ASP A 802 8.16 22.62 39.35
CA ASP A 802 8.91 21.73 40.24
C ASP A 802 9.71 20.66 39.44
N LYS A 803 9.43 20.49 38.13
CA LYS A 803 10.14 19.61 37.18
C LYS A 803 10.85 20.34 36.03
N ASN A 804 10.98 21.67 36.09
CA ASN A 804 11.56 22.50 35.02
C ASN A 804 10.95 22.29 33.61
N VAL A 805 9.68 21.90 33.51
CA VAL A 805 8.95 21.88 32.24
C VAL A 805 8.62 23.32 31.85
N ASN A 806 9.05 23.76 30.67
CA ASN A 806 8.78 25.11 30.19
C ASN A 806 7.28 25.43 30.15
N SER A 807 6.94 26.68 30.43
CA SER A 807 5.55 27.16 30.34
C SER A 807 5.10 27.27 28.88
N VAL A 808 3.78 27.33 28.65
CA VAL A 808 3.22 27.55 27.32
C VAL A 808 3.65 28.92 26.76
N GLU A 809 3.84 29.93 27.60
CA GLU A 809 4.40 31.22 27.17
C GLU A 809 5.85 31.08 26.68
N GLU A 810 6.68 30.32 27.40
CA GLU A 810 8.08 30.10 27.06
C GLU A 810 8.23 29.31 25.76
N LEU A 811 7.48 28.22 25.61
CA LEU A 811 7.47 27.40 24.39
C LEU A 811 6.89 28.15 23.17
N MET A 812 5.91 29.04 23.39
CA MET A 812 5.37 29.90 22.34
C MET A 812 6.39 30.98 21.90
N MET A 813 7.11 31.60 22.84
CA MET A 813 8.21 32.51 22.50
C MET A 813 9.36 31.79 21.79
N GLN A 814 9.68 30.55 22.17
CA GLN A 814 10.65 29.71 21.46
C GLN A 814 10.18 29.35 20.03
N ALA A 815 8.89 29.03 19.86
CA ALA A 815 8.30 28.74 18.55
C ALA A 815 8.43 29.96 17.61
N MET A 816 8.03 31.14 18.08
CA MET A 816 8.13 32.38 17.29
C MET A 816 9.60 32.75 16.99
N LYS A 817 10.49 32.67 17.98
CA LYS A 817 11.94 32.95 17.79
C LYS A 817 12.61 31.97 16.82
N SER A 818 12.15 30.72 16.74
CA SER A 818 12.70 29.72 15.82
C SER A 818 12.07 29.76 14.42
N GLY A 819 11.05 30.60 14.19
CA GLY A 819 10.40 30.76 12.88
C GLY A 819 9.30 29.74 12.60
N ILE A 820 8.55 29.33 13.63
CA ILE A 820 7.27 28.61 13.48
C ILE A 820 6.17 29.64 13.21
N LYS A 821 5.41 29.48 12.11
CA LYS A 821 4.26 30.37 11.83
C LYS A 821 3.16 30.10 12.85
N LEU A 822 2.69 31.12 13.55
CA LEU A 822 1.50 31.04 14.41
C LEU A 822 0.35 31.79 13.73
N VAL A 823 -0.62 31.04 13.20
CA VAL A 823 -1.70 31.56 12.36
C VAL A 823 -3.02 31.49 13.12
N ALA A 824 -3.73 32.61 13.23
CA ALA A 824 -5.07 32.68 13.80
C ALA A 824 -6.14 32.64 12.70
N CYS A 825 -7.11 31.72 12.85
CA CYS A 825 -8.24 31.57 11.95
C CYS A 825 -9.19 32.78 12.02
N THR A 826 -9.27 33.58 10.96
CA THR A 826 -10.10 34.79 10.89
C THR A 826 -11.59 34.51 11.17
N MET A 827 -12.17 33.52 10.49
CA MET A 827 -13.57 33.12 10.71
C MET A 827 -13.86 32.75 12.18
N SER A 828 -12.90 32.10 12.87
CA SER A 828 -13.06 31.80 14.31
C SER A 828 -12.91 33.05 15.17
N MET A 829 -12.04 33.99 14.80
CA MET A 829 -11.93 35.29 15.49
C MET A 829 -13.23 36.09 15.40
N ASP A 830 -13.85 36.14 14.23
CA ASP A 830 -15.12 36.83 14.00
C ASP A 830 -16.25 36.21 14.84
N VAL A 831 -16.44 34.88 14.74
CA VAL A 831 -17.44 34.12 15.51
C VAL A 831 -17.25 34.26 17.03
N MET A 832 -16.02 34.42 17.50
CA MET A 832 -15.69 34.55 18.93
C MET A 832 -15.58 36.02 19.38
N GLY A 833 -15.75 36.98 18.48
CA GLY A 833 -15.60 38.41 18.77
C GLY A 833 -14.21 38.77 19.29
N ILE A 834 -13.14 38.24 18.68
CA ILE A 834 -11.72 38.52 18.98
C ILE A 834 -11.14 39.39 17.87
N THR A 835 -10.39 40.45 18.20
CA THR A 835 -9.76 41.32 17.19
C THR A 835 -8.23 41.23 17.23
N LYS A 836 -7.55 41.66 16.14
CA LYS A 836 -6.09 41.53 15.98
C LYS A 836 -5.31 42.15 17.15
N GLU A 837 -5.79 43.26 17.70
CA GLU A 837 -5.13 43.99 18.78
C GLU A 837 -5.13 43.22 20.11
N GLU A 838 -6.05 42.27 20.30
CA GLU A 838 -6.09 41.36 21.45
C GLU A 838 -5.18 40.15 21.31
N LEU A 839 -4.60 39.87 20.13
CA LEU A 839 -3.66 38.77 19.93
C LEU A 839 -2.22 39.20 20.20
N LEU A 840 -1.35 38.24 20.48
CA LEU A 840 0.09 38.45 20.65
C LEU A 840 0.74 38.96 19.35
N ASP A 841 1.73 39.83 19.49
CA ASP A 841 2.40 40.47 18.37
C ASP A 841 3.30 39.47 17.64
N GLY A 842 3.15 39.37 16.31
CA GLY A 842 3.76 38.31 15.49
C GLY A 842 2.86 37.11 15.19
N VAL A 843 1.59 37.14 15.61
CA VAL A 843 0.56 36.19 15.13
C VAL A 843 0.06 36.64 13.75
N GLU A 844 0.10 35.73 12.78
CA GLU A 844 -0.45 35.89 11.43
C GLU A 844 -1.97 35.68 11.44
N LEU A 845 -2.70 36.30 10.50
CA LEU A 845 -4.15 36.11 10.35
C LEU A 845 -4.43 35.46 8.99
N ALA A 846 -5.15 34.35 8.97
CA ALA A 846 -5.50 33.69 7.71
C ALA A 846 -6.83 32.92 7.75
N GLY A 847 -7.35 32.63 6.55
CA GLY A 847 -8.46 31.71 6.35
C GLY A 847 -8.00 30.25 6.19
N VAL A 848 -8.96 29.34 5.99
CA VAL A 848 -8.67 27.91 5.79
C VAL A 848 -7.86 27.66 4.51
N ALA A 849 -8.04 28.43 3.44
CA ALA A 849 -7.30 28.26 2.19
C ALA A 849 -5.77 28.42 2.37
N THR A 850 -5.32 29.47 3.06
CA THR A 850 -3.90 29.70 3.36
C THR A 850 -3.31 28.58 4.23
N TYR A 851 -4.11 28.06 5.17
CA TYR A 851 -3.73 26.90 5.97
C TYR A 851 -3.58 25.63 5.12
N LEU A 852 -4.47 25.40 4.15
CA LEU A 852 -4.41 24.23 3.27
C LEU A 852 -3.17 24.27 2.36
N GLY A 853 -2.79 25.43 1.81
CA GLY A 853 -1.51 25.57 1.09
C GLY A 853 -0.29 25.23 1.95
N ASP A 854 -0.22 25.76 3.18
CA ASP A 854 0.82 25.38 4.15
C ASP A 854 0.77 23.88 4.54
N ALA A 855 -0.40 23.23 4.41
CA ALA A 855 -0.59 21.81 4.66
C ALA A 855 -0.22 20.94 3.44
N GLU A 856 -0.37 21.42 2.22
CA GLU A 856 0.08 20.77 0.97
C GLU A 856 1.62 20.79 0.87
N GLU A 857 2.27 21.85 1.36
CA GLU A 857 3.73 21.88 1.58
C GLU A 857 4.20 21.05 2.80
N SER A 858 3.29 20.39 3.52
CA SER A 858 3.56 19.63 4.74
C SER A 858 3.27 18.13 4.62
N ASN A 859 4.26 17.28 4.91
CA ASN A 859 4.10 15.82 4.87
C ASN A 859 3.58 15.20 6.19
N VAL A 860 3.20 16.01 7.18
CA VAL A 860 2.40 15.61 8.35
C VAL A 860 1.50 16.77 8.77
N ASN A 861 0.23 16.46 9.01
CA ASN A 861 -0.82 17.35 9.54
C ASN A 861 -1.39 16.73 10.84
N LEU A 862 -1.47 17.49 11.93
CA LEU A 862 -1.99 17.06 13.24
C LEU A 862 -3.16 17.93 13.70
N PHE A 863 -4.14 17.36 14.40
CA PHE A 863 -5.30 18.06 14.96
C PHE A 863 -5.39 17.85 16.48
N ILE A 864 -5.44 18.92 17.28
CA ILE A 864 -5.26 18.92 18.75
C ILE A 864 -6.26 19.83 19.49
#